data_AF-A0A329WIC1-F1
#
_entry.id   AF-A0A329WIC1-F1
#
_cell.length_a   1.000
_cell.length_b   1.000
_cell.length_c   1.000
_cell.angle_alpha   90.00
_cell.angle_beta   90.00
_cell.angle_gamma   90.00
#
_symmetry.space_group_name_H-M   'P 1'
#
loop_
_entity.id
_entity.type
_entity.pdbx_description
1 polymer ?
#
loop_
_entity_poly.entity_id
_entity_poly.type
_entity_poly.pdbx_seq_one_letter_code
_entity_poly.pdbx_strand_id
1 'polypeptide(L)'
;MLQKNIQSYVSDASDNTTDHIENCARGSILELSRDIFSIKKHQEASAVRTDTTQVKLLPRRHLYTYTEEARQKRLDYLAKHTGHALEHVADTHLDATKLTKTIEGFIGSIEIPVGIAGPLLIKGQYAQGVYYAPLATTEGALIASVSRGSSVITQSGGTTARVLGQRMIRAPRFEFHSVSHSIMFSDWIKEHISELRYEIGRHSKHAQLLEINPHIIGRSVHLQFIYNTAAAAGQNMTTICTWYACQWIQQQLAKMAFIPLRHFMIDGNTSSDKKVSYQPFIEGRGTRVVAEVYLDAESCQQILRVTPQQLVTAYHHVCEGAIASGMIGMNINAANVIAGMFTALGQDIACVHESSVAHLHMTLTADNRVYCSITLPSLIIGTIGGGTYLPHQRECLNMLGCTDENGTARLAEIIASYCLALDISTLSAIAADEFAQSHERLGRYRPVTTNNITAHTPQELDLSFFQQADFNPVLQGAHLTTINPKFSGSDEHSMLTHLSSNYAERLIGLFPFSMTTSAQHNLPVMLKLKPLGTEVVEMVLDIAKHCSSELFAVFQNFAHQLEFNQSHSRELAIMNQQDPRLMRYIPVVYGVIENEATGTYALIEELLHDMVLMNNINLETPWEQCHLEAAIRGVADIHAIWLGQEEELTWKFPQLQIPNADTVSQMKPLWQKLGNFIHQTFPELFTTEEHKDFQHWVDNASTWWKEIEQMPRTLIHGDFNPRNIAFRQQETGLRLCAWDWELSTVHLPQRDLAELLAFSLDPQSDADKVAYYIELHRVELEQKSGISLDPIIWHRGYELALHDLWMRRIPLYMMAHNVVGYPFMERTMKTLRWLISLTRN
;
A
#
# COMPACT_ATOMS: atom_id res chain seq x y z
N MET A 1 29.29 -46.58 -25.04
CA MET A 1 28.05 -47.24 -24.57
C MET A 1 26.93 -46.25 -24.82
N LEU A 2 25.91 -46.42 -25.66
CA LEU A 2 25.42 -47.35 -26.68
C LEU A 2 24.57 -46.39 -27.56
N GLN A 3 24.66 -46.24 -28.89
CA GLN A 3 24.54 -47.20 -29.98
C GLN A 3 23.54 -48.34 -29.73
N LYS A 4 22.33 -48.22 -30.29
CA LYS A 4 21.55 -49.28 -31.00
C LYS A 4 20.18 -48.67 -31.37
N ASN A 5 19.94 -48.27 -32.61
CA ASN A 5 19.59 -49.09 -33.78
C ASN A 5 18.57 -50.19 -33.49
N ILE A 6 17.50 -50.19 -34.28
CA ILE A 6 16.82 -51.32 -34.97
C ILE A 6 15.35 -50.91 -35.18
N GLN A 7 15.01 -50.44 -36.39
CA GLN A 7 14.47 -51.25 -37.51
C GLN A 7 12.94 -51.27 -37.46
N SER A 8 12.28 -50.57 -38.39
CA SER A 8 11.89 -51.07 -39.70
C SER A 8 10.60 -51.88 -39.65
N TYR A 9 9.54 -51.30 -40.20
CA TYR A 9 8.70 -52.03 -41.13
C TYR A 9 8.75 -51.27 -42.46
N VAL A 10 9.36 -51.94 -43.43
CA VAL A 10 9.59 -51.50 -44.81
C VAL A 10 8.64 -52.30 -45.68
N SER A 11 8.18 -51.61 -46.74
CA SER A 11 7.72 -52.13 -48.04
C SER A 11 6.38 -52.89 -48.07
N ASP A 12 5.57 -52.80 -49.12
CA ASP A 12 5.89 -52.72 -50.55
C ASP A 12 4.76 -52.11 -51.40
N ALA A 13 5.20 -51.58 -52.55
CA ALA A 13 4.53 -51.50 -53.86
C ALA A 13 3.19 -50.74 -54.00
N SER A 14 2.83 -50.06 -55.09
CA SER A 14 3.44 -49.48 -56.30
C SER A 14 2.22 -49.04 -57.14
N ASP A 15 2.27 -47.88 -57.78
CA ASP A 15 1.44 -47.44 -58.91
C ASP A 15 -0.10 -47.59 -58.83
N ASN A 16 -0.80 -46.46 -58.73
CA ASN A 16 -1.55 -45.97 -59.90
C ASN A 16 -2.23 -44.61 -59.66
N THR A 17 -2.28 -43.85 -60.75
CA THR A 17 -3.27 -42.82 -61.11
C THR A 17 -3.20 -41.46 -60.38
N THR A 18 -2.54 -40.52 -61.06
CA THR A 18 -3.00 -39.15 -61.32
C THR A 18 -4.50 -38.96 -61.13
N ASP A 19 -4.86 -38.25 -60.06
CA ASP A 19 -5.95 -37.27 -59.94
C ASP A 19 -6.16 -37.06 -58.45
N HIS A 20 -5.52 -36.02 -57.87
CA HIS A 20 -5.89 -35.36 -56.60
C HIS A 20 -4.75 -34.52 -55.97
N ILE A 21 -4.02 -33.67 -56.73
CA ILE A 21 -3.27 -32.54 -56.12
C ILE A 21 -3.32 -31.31 -57.05
N GLU A 22 -4.53 -30.90 -57.43
CA GLU A 22 -4.83 -29.55 -57.92
C GLU A 22 -6.17 -29.10 -57.31
N ASN A 23 -6.21 -28.82 -56.01
CA ASN A 23 -7.33 -28.06 -55.39
C ASN A 23 -7.08 -27.65 -53.93
N CYS A 24 -5.86 -27.20 -53.58
CA CYS A 24 -5.65 -26.57 -52.27
C CYS A 24 -4.43 -25.61 -52.28
N ALA A 25 -4.42 -24.63 -53.17
CA ALA A 25 -3.44 -23.53 -53.14
C ALA A 25 -3.86 -22.29 -53.93
N ARG A 26 -5.15 -21.91 -53.90
CA ARG A 26 -5.62 -20.59 -54.37
C ARG A 26 -6.85 -20.17 -53.57
N GLY A 27 -6.65 -19.51 -52.44
CA GLY A 27 -7.74 -18.93 -51.66
C GLY A 27 -7.30 -18.51 -50.26
N SER A 28 -6.63 -17.36 -50.13
CA SER A 28 -6.64 -16.54 -48.89
C SER A 28 -5.89 -15.20 -48.99
N ILE A 29 -5.58 -14.69 -50.19
CA ILE A 29 -5.08 -13.31 -50.36
C ILE A 29 -5.90 -12.64 -51.46
N LEU A 30 -7.17 -12.32 -51.15
CA LEU A 30 -8.02 -11.36 -51.89
C LEU A 30 -9.40 -11.08 -51.24
N GLU A 31 -9.68 -11.54 -50.02
CA GLU A 31 -10.95 -11.28 -49.29
C GLU A 31 -10.82 -10.29 -48.12
N LEU A 32 -10.03 -9.22 -48.29
CA LEU A 32 -9.95 -8.12 -47.30
C LEU A 32 -10.09 -6.72 -47.94
N SER A 33 -10.59 -6.62 -49.18
CA SER A 33 -10.70 -5.30 -49.84
C SER A 33 -11.83 -5.23 -50.86
N ARG A 34 -13.11 -5.35 -50.44
CA ARG A 34 -14.21 -4.99 -51.37
C ARG A 34 -15.59 -4.62 -50.83
N ASP A 35 -15.79 -4.42 -49.53
CA ASP A 35 -17.09 -3.96 -49.00
C ASP A 35 -17.06 -2.54 -48.43
N ILE A 36 -16.44 -1.63 -49.19
CA ILE A 36 -16.68 -0.19 -49.07
C ILE A 36 -17.09 0.26 -50.46
N PHE A 37 -18.27 0.88 -50.59
CA PHE A 37 -18.96 1.35 -51.81
C PHE A 37 -20.03 0.41 -52.39
N SER A 38 -21.27 0.51 -51.88
CA SER A 38 -22.48 0.70 -52.71
C SER A 38 -23.76 0.68 -51.86
N ILE A 39 -24.52 1.77 -51.91
CA ILE A 39 -25.83 1.99 -51.27
C ILE A 39 -26.93 1.72 -52.31
N LYS A 40 -27.93 0.85 -52.02
CA LYS A 40 -29.39 1.16 -52.06
C LYS A 40 -30.35 -0.06 -52.02
N LYS A 41 -31.33 0.06 -51.09
CA LYS A 41 -32.81 -0.20 -51.14
C LYS A 41 -33.38 -1.62 -51.34
N HIS A 42 -34.08 -2.15 -50.31
CA HIS A 42 -35.55 -2.12 -50.07
C HIS A 42 -35.86 -2.87 -48.74
N GLN A 43 -36.43 -2.22 -47.71
CA GLN A 43 -37.81 -2.38 -47.19
C GLN A 43 -38.23 -3.85 -46.98
N GLU A 44 -38.46 -4.37 -45.77
CA GLU A 44 -39.54 -4.02 -44.82
C GLU A 44 -39.17 -4.21 -43.34
N ALA A 45 -39.84 -3.47 -42.46
CA ALA A 45 -39.56 -3.34 -41.04
C ALA A 45 -40.61 -4.04 -40.15
N SER A 46 -40.19 -4.58 -39.01
CA SER A 46 -40.97 -4.55 -37.76
C SER A 46 -40.16 -3.74 -36.74
N ALA A 47 -40.83 -2.86 -36.01
CA ALA A 47 -40.26 -1.63 -35.49
C ALA A 47 -39.64 -1.75 -34.10
N VAL A 48 -38.35 -1.41 -34.01
CA VAL A 48 -37.79 -0.57 -32.94
C VAL A 48 -36.95 0.50 -33.65
N ARG A 49 -37.49 1.70 -33.81
CA ARG A 49 -36.82 2.83 -34.47
C ARG A 49 -35.72 3.39 -33.57
N THR A 50 -34.45 3.09 -33.86
CA THR A 50 -33.33 3.97 -33.50
C THR A 50 -33.15 4.99 -34.61
N ASP A 51 -33.37 6.26 -34.26
CA ASP A 51 -33.28 7.42 -35.13
C ASP A 51 -31.81 7.65 -35.53
N THR A 52 -31.41 7.18 -36.71
CA THR A 52 -30.08 7.44 -37.31
C THR A 52 -30.06 8.81 -38.00
N THR A 53 -30.51 9.84 -37.29
CA THR A 53 -30.29 11.24 -37.65
C THR A 53 -28.82 11.60 -37.45
N GLN A 54 -28.16 12.06 -38.52
CA GLN A 54 -26.88 12.79 -38.58
C GLN A 54 -26.08 12.84 -37.26
N VAL A 55 -24.99 12.09 -37.16
CA VAL A 55 -23.98 12.32 -36.09
C VAL A 55 -23.53 13.78 -36.20
N LYS A 56 -23.98 14.61 -35.27
CA LYS A 56 -23.76 16.05 -35.27
C LYS A 56 -22.34 16.31 -34.79
N LEU A 57 -21.34 16.06 -35.63
CA LEU A 57 -19.92 16.20 -35.26
C LEU A 57 -19.62 17.56 -34.62
N LEU A 58 -18.92 17.56 -33.49
CA LEU A 58 -18.31 18.78 -32.94
C LEU A 58 -17.44 19.42 -34.04
N PRO A 59 -17.67 20.68 -34.42
CA PRO A 59 -16.85 21.33 -35.42
C PRO A 59 -15.38 21.39 -34.96
N ARG A 60 -14.43 21.04 -35.84
CA ARG A 60 -12.98 20.98 -35.52
C ARG A 60 -12.42 22.21 -34.80
N ARG A 61 -12.98 23.40 -35.04
CA ARG A 61 -12.62 24.65 -34.35
C ARG A 61 -12.71 24.57 -32.82
N HIS A 62 -13.58 23.72 -32.27
CA HIS A 62 -13.75 23.57 -30.82
C HIS A 62 -12.57 22.84 -30.13
N LEU A 63 -11.72 22.15 -30.89
CA LEU A 63 -10.49 21.53 -30.35
C LEU A 63 -9.43 22.57 -29.96
N TYR A 64 -9.44 23.72 -30.63
CA TYR A 64 -8.44 24.79 -30.46
C TYR A 64 -9.01 26.02 -29.74
N THR A 65 -10.17 25.89 -29.10
CA THR A 65 -10.77 26.96 -28.30
C THR A 65 -10.52 26.68 -26.82
N TYR A 66 -9.73 27.54 -26.20
CA TYR A 66 -9.18 27.38 -24.85
C TYR A 66 -9.94 28.25 -23.84
N THR A 67 -11.23 27.98 -23.70
CA THR A 67 -12.12 28.67 -22.75
C THR A 67 -12.93 27.66 -21.96
N GLU A 68 -13.37 28.05 -20.76
CA GLU A 68 -14.23 27.20 -19.92
C GLU A 68 -15.54 26.86 -20.64
N GLU A 69 -16.13 27.84 -21.33
CA GLU A 69 -17.33 27.61 -22.14
C GLU A 69 -17.11 26.55 -23.24
N ALA A 70 -15.94 26.56 -23.89
CA ALA A 70 -15.61 25.56 -24.90
C ALA A 70 -15.34 24.19 -24.28
N ARG A 71 -14.76 24.12 -23.08
CA ARG A 71 -14.61 22.89 -22.30
C ARG A 71 -15.97 22.29 -21.95
N GLN A 72 -16.87 23.09 -21.37
CA GLN A 72 -18.21 22.64 -20.99
C GLN A 72 -19.00 22.14 -22.21
N LYS A 73 -18.93 22.84 -23.35
CA LYS A 73 -19.54 22.38 -24.60
C LYS A 73 -19.03 21.01 -25.06
N ARG A 74 -17.75 20.70 -24.80
CA ARG A 74 -17.15 19.39 -25.13
C ARG A 74 -17.62 18.30 -24.14
N LEU A 75 -17.71 18.62 -22.85
CA LEU A 75 -18.27 17.72 -21.83
C LEU A 75 -19.75 17.41 -22.08
N ASP A 76 -20.57 18.43 -22.33
CA ASP A 76 -22.00 18.27 -22.64
C ASP A 76 -22.21 17.42 -23.90
N TYR A 77 -21.36 17.62 -24.91
CA TYR A 77 -21.39 16.81 -26.11
C TYR A 77 -21.07 15.35 -25.80
N LEU A 78 -19.99 15.09 -25.04
CA LEU A 78 -19.61 13.73 -24.66
C LEU A 78 -20.72 13.06 -23.86
N ALA A 79 -21.24 13.70 -22.82
CA ALA A 79 -22.33 13.17 -21.99
C ALA A 79 -23.56 12.80 -22.84
N LYS A 80 -23.94 13.64 -23.80
CA LYS A 80 -25.07 13.36 -24.72
C LYS A 80 -24.79 12.21 -25.69
N HIS A 81 -23.56 12.02 -26.13
CA HIS A 81 -23.22 11.02 -27.16
C HIS A 81 -22.80 9.67 -26.58
N THR A 82 -22.18 9.66 -25.39
CA THR A 82 -21.73 8.43 -24.71
C THR A 82 -22.72 7.94 -23.66
N GLY A 83 -23.67 8.78 -23.23
CA GLY A 83 -24.61 8.48 -22.15
C GLY A 83 -24.00 8.59 -20.75
N HIS A 84 -22.76 9.07 -20.61
CA HIS A 84 -22.03 9.11 -19.34
C HIS A 84 -21.43 10.49 -19.09
N ALA A 85 -21.72 11.08 -17.93
CA ALA A 85 -21.04 12.28 -17.46
C ALA A 85 -19.62 11.94 -16.98
N LEU A 86 -18.67 12.85 -17.19
CA LEU A 86 -17.27 12.70 -16.80
C LEU A 86 -16.97 13.56 -15.58
N GLU A 87 -17.64 13.31 -14.46
CA GLU A 87 -17.62 14.18 -13.27
C GLU A 87 -16.22 14.42 -12.72
N HIS A 88 -15.47 13.35 -12.42
CA HIS A 88 -14.12 13.46 -11.85
C HIS A 88 -13.07 13.97 -12.83
N VAL A 89 -13.19 13.63 -14.13
CA VAL A 89 -12.26 14.15 -15.14
C VAL A 89 -12.49 15.64 -15.35
N ALA A 90 -13.75 16.08 -15.35
CA ALA A 90 -14.13 17.48 -15.53
C ALA A 90 -13.72 18.36 -14.35
N ASP A 91 -13.64 17.79 -13.14
CA ASP A 91 -13.13 18.48 -11.97
C ASP A 91 -11.61 18.67 -12.08
N THR A 92 -11.20 19.90 -12.38
CA THR A 92 -9.78 20.22 -12.56
C THR A 92 -9.51 21.66 -12.24
N HIS A 93 -8.40 21.88 -11.55
CA HIS A 93 -7.87 23.20 -11.22
C HIS A 93 -7.04 23.81 -12.37
N LEU A 94 -6.88 23.10 -13.49
CA LEU A 94 -6.14 23.62 -14.63
C LEU A 94 -6.96 24.67 -15.40
N ASP A 95 -6.35 25.85 -15.56
CA ASP A 95 -6.91 26.93 -16.36
C ASP A 95 -6.81 26.63 -17.86
N ALA A 96 -7.96 26.40 -18.50
CA ALA A 96 -8.06 26.10 -19.93
C ALA A 96 -7.31 27.12 -20.80
N THR A 97 -7.29 28.40 -20.43
CA THR A 97 -6.65 29.48 -21.21
C THR A 97 -5.12 29.36 -21.25
N LYS A 98 -4.53 28.64 -20.28
CA LYS A 98 -3.08 28.43 -20.18
C LYS A 98 -2.59 27.17 -20.88
N LEU A 99 -3.50 26.34 -21.41
CA LEU A 99 -3.18 25.03 -22.01
C LEU A 99 -2.98 25.06 -23.53
N THR A 100 -2.88 26.25 -24.13
CA THR A 100 -2.79 26.43 -25.60
C THR A 100 -1.58 25.76 -26.25
N LYS A 101 -0.58 25.33 -25.46
CA LYS A 101 0.69 24.73 -25.92
C LYS A 101 0.96 23.37 -25.28
N THR A 102 -0.03 22.75 -24.63
CA THR A 102 0.13 21.46 -23.96
C THR A 102 -0.87 20.41 -24.46
N ILE A 103 -2.10 20.80 -24.78
CA ILE A 103 -3.11 19.85 -25.27
C ILE A 103 -4.13 20.51 -26.20
N GLU A 104 -4.82 19.71 -27.01
CA GLU A 104 -6.01 20.11 -27.78
C GLU A 104 -7.25 19.39 -27.25
N GLY A 105 -8.44 19.99 -27.37
CA GLY A 105 -9.68 19.33 -26.95
C GLY A 105 -9.77 19.07 -25.44
N PHE A 106 -9.16 19.93 -24.62
CA PHE A 106 -9.05 19.81 -23.15
C PHE A 106 -10.38 19.63 -22.40
N ILE A 107 -10.74 18.41 -22.00
CA ILE A 107 -11.99 18.13 -21.26
C ILE A 107 -11.83 18.13 -19.74
N GLY A 108 -10.60 18.12 -19.24
CA GLY A 108 -10.34 17.78 -17.84
C GLY A 108 -8.93 17.27 -17.58
N SER A 109 -8.67 16.76 -16.38
CA SER A 109 -7.40 16.12 -16.00
C SER A 109 -7.62 14.76 -15.34
N ILE A 110 -6.54 13.98 -15.24
CA ILE A 110 -6.48 12.75 -14.45
C ILE A 110 -5.56 12.99 -13.26
N GLU A 111 -5.98 12.54 -12.09
CA GLU A 111 -5.16 12.51 -10.90
C GLU A 111 -4.36 11.20 -10.86
N ILE A 112 -3.06 11.30 -10.64
CA ILE A 112 -2.16 10.15 -10.44
C ILE A 112 -1.53 10.35 -9.06
N PRO A 113 -1.61 9.36 -8.15
CA PRO A 113 -1.03 9.48 -6.82
C PRO A 113 0.47 9.80 -6.91
N VAL A 114 0.92 10.80 -6.16
CA VAL A 114 2.34 11.17 -6.06
C VAL A 114 2.83 10.82 -4.66
N GLY A 115 3.82 9.94 -4.57
CA GLY A 115 4.52 9.68 -3.31
C GLY A 115 5.99 10.10 -3.37
N ILE A 116 6.67 9.96 -2.24
CA ILE A 116 8.04 10.44 -2.06
C ILE A 116 8.95 9.24 -1.75
N ALA A 117 10.04 9.11 -2.51
CA ALA A 117 11.08 8.11 -2.25
C ALA A 117 12.40 8.76 -1.79
N GLY A 118 13.04 8.15 -0.79
CA GLY A 118 14.30 8.64 -0.21
C GLY A 118 14.35 8.43 1.31
N PRO A 119 15.28 9.08 2.02
CA PRO A 119 16.32 9.98 1.50
C PRO A 119 17.37 9.25 0.64
N LEU A 120 17.90 9.93 -0.38
CA LEU A 120 19.04 9.47 -1.18
C LEU A 120 20.19 10.48 -1.15
N LEU A 121 21.35 10.08 -0.62
CA LEU A 121 22.57 10.88 -0.67
C LEU A 121 23.25 10.79 -2.04
N ILE A 122 23.43 11.94 -2.69
CA ILE A 122 24.04 12.07 -4.02
C ILE A 122 25.25 13.00 -3.94
N LYS A 123 26.37 12.54 -4.51
CA LYS A 123 27.67 13.23 -4.64
C LYS A 123 27.97 13.49 -6.14
N GLY A 124 27.00 14.05 -6.83
CA GLY A 124 26.99 14.35 -8.26
C GLY A 124 27.83 15.58 -8.63
N GLN A 125 28.05 15.86 -9.91
CA GLN A 125 28.68 17.14 -10.27
C GLN A 125 27.72 18.33 -10.03
N TYR A 126 26.41 18.10 -10.22
CA TYR A 126 25.36 19.10 -10.15
C TYR A 126 24.35 18.83 -9.03
N ALA A 127 24.15 17.56 -8.66
CA ALA A 127 23.34 17.12 -7.53
C ALA A 127 24.24 16.79 -6.32
N GLN A 128 24.29 17.67 -5.33
CA GLN A 128 25.05 17.50 -4.10
C GLN A 128 24.12 17.53 -2.89
N GLY A 129 24.15 16.49 -2.06
CA GLY A 129 23.36 16.40 -0.82
C GLY A 129 22.29 15.31 -0.85
N VAL A 130 21.31 15.44 0.04
CA VAL A 130 20.20 14.50 0.20
C VAL A 130 19.01 14.95 -0.63
N TYR A 131 18.47 14.05 -1.44
CA TYR A 131 17.29 14.29 -2.28
C TYR A 131 16.14 13.36 -1.89
N TYR A 132 14.93 13.81 -2.24
CA TYR A 132 13.68 13.08 -2.11
C TYR A 132 12.97 13.12 -3.47
N ALA A 133 12.84 11.98 -4.15
CA ALA A 133 12.23 11.91 -5.47
C ALA A 133 10.71 11.85 -5.38
N PRO A 134 9.97 12.70 -6.11
CA PRO A 134 8.55 12.51 -6.33
C PRO A 134 8.33 11.45 -7.41
N LEU A 135 7.51 10.45 -7.14
CA LEU A 135 7.08 9.46 -8.13
C LEU A 135 5.56 9.46 -8.22
N ALA A 136 5.04 9.76 -9.41
CA ALA A 136 3.62 9.63 -9.71
C ALA A 136 3.35 8.21 -10.25
N THR A 137 2.68 7.36 -9.48
CA THR A 137 2.48 5.95 -9.83
C THR A 137 1.20 5.39 -9.22
N THR A 138 0.65 4.37 -9.88
CA THR A 138 -0.40 3.50 -9.33
C THR A 138 0.13 2.09 -9.02
N GLU A 139 1.41 1.84 -9.27
CA GLU A 139 2.05 0.56 -8.94
C GLU A 139 2.40 0.55 -7.46
N GLY A 140 1.68 -0.29 -6.70
CA GLY A 140 2.00 -0.53 -5.30
C GLY A 140 3.37 -1.17 -5.11
N ALA A 141 3.94 -1.04 -3.90
CA ALA A 141 5.31 -1.42 -3.56
C ALA A 141 6.44 -0.61 -4.22
N LEU A 142 6.20 0.10 -5.35
CA LEU A 142 7.26 0.77 -6.10
C LEU A 142 8.04 1.77 -5.23
N ILE A 143 7.35 2.73 -4.61
CA ILE A 143 7.97 3.79 -3.79
C ILE A 143 8.70 3.20 -2.58
N ALA A 144 8.14 2.16 -1.97
CA ALA A 144 8.78 1.45 -0.86
C ALA A 144 10.09 0.78 -1.32
N SER A 145 10.11 0.14 -2.49
CA SER A 145 11.32 -0.48 -3.06
C SER A 145 12.38 0.57 -3.42
N VAL A 146 11.98 1.69 -4.06
CA VAL A 146 12.90 2.80 -4.34
C VAL A 146 13.49 3.36 -3.03
N SER A 147 12.69 3.49 -1.98
CA SER A 147 13.14 3.99 -0.67
C SER A 147 14.07 3.02 0.06
N ARG A 148 13.81 1.71 -0.04
CA ARG A 148 14.72 0.66 0.46
C ARG A 148 16.09 0.74 -0.23
N GLY A 149 16.09 0.83 -1.55
CA GLY A 149 17.30 1.04 -2.36
C GLY A 149 18.04 2.34 -2.02
N SER A 150 17.28 3.41 -1.76
CA SER A 150 17.84 4.71 -1.40
C SER A 150 18.51 4.67 -0.02
N SER A 151 17.92 3.92 0.91
CA SER A 151 18.41 3.74 2.27
C SER A 151 19.75 3.00 2.30
N VAL A 152 19.85 1.87 1.57
CA VAL A 152 21.12 1.11 1.51
C VAL A 152 22.23 1.93 0.88
N ILE A 153 21.94 2.65 -0.21
CA ILE A 153 22.92 3.52 -0.87
C ILE A 153 23.39 4.62 0.08
N THR A 154 22.45 5.29 0.75
CA THR A 154 22.76 6.40 1.67
C THR A 154 23.62 5.93 2.85
N GLN A 155 23.30 4.76 3.41
CA GLN A 155 24.10 4.16 4.48
C GLN A 155 25.50 3.75 4.02
N SER A 156 25.65 3.29 2.77
CA SER A 156 26.97 3.00 2.17
C SER A 156 27.67 4.25 1.60
N GLY A 157 27.31 5.44 2.07
CA GLY A 157 28.00 6.69 1.76
C GLY A 157 27.51 7.42 0.50
N GLY A 158 26.42 7.00 -0.12
CA GLY A 158 25.75 7.70 -1.22
C GLY A 158 26.29 7.39 -2.61
N THR A 159 25.52 7.79 -3.63
CA THR A 159 25.92 7.63 -5.05
C THR A 159 26.89 8.71 -5.52
N THR A 160 27.81 8.36 -6.41
CA THR A 160 28.51 9.32 -7.28
C THR A 160 27.82 9.33 -8.64
N ALA A 161 27.42 10.49 -9.15
CA ALA A 161 26.74 10.61 -10.45
C ALA A 161 27.40 11.66 -11.36
N ARG A 162 27.46 11.43 -12.67
CA ARG A 162 28.07 12.35 -13.65
C ARG A 162 27.33 12.35 -14.97
N VAL A 163 27.05 13.54 -15.49
CA VAL A 163 26.61 13.73 -16.88
C VAL A 163 27.82 13.65 -17.81
N LEU A 164 27.78 12.72 -18.77
CA LEU A 164 28.87 12.47 -19.73
C LEU A 164 28.70 13.28 -21.03
N GLY A 165 27.48 13.70 -21.35
CA GLY A 165 27.21 14.55 -22.51
C GLY A 165 25.72 14.69 -22.79
N GLN A 166 25.39 15.70 -23.61
CA GLN A 166 24.04 15.93 -24.08
C GLN A 166 24.04 16.06 -25.62
N ARG A 167 23.12 15.35 -26.29
CA ARG A 167 22.96 15.36 -27.74
C ARG A 167 21.54 15.02 -28.16
N MET A 168 20.76 15.98 -28.64
CA MET A 168 19.45 15.72 -29.24
C MET A 168 19.58 15.53 -30.75
N ILE A 169 18.92 14.51 -31.31
CA ILE A 169 19.07 14.13 -32.72
C ILE A 169 17.76 14.35 -33.48
N ARG A 170 17.84 14.97 -34.67
CA ARG A 170 16.76 14.98 -35.67
C ARG A 170 17.32 14.56 -37.02
N ALA A 171 16.62 13.66 -37.72
CA ALA A 171 17.19 13.00 -38.89
C ALA A 171 16.30 13.04 -40.15
N PRO A 172 16.27 14.16 -40.90
CA PRO A 172 15.58 14.24 -42.18
C PRO A 172 16.13 13.28 -43.24
N ARG A 173 15.28 12.90 -44.18
CA ARG A 173 15.59 12.06 -45.33
C ARG A 173 15.47 12.84 -46.63
N PHE A 174 16.50 12.77 -47.47
CA PHE A 174 16.54 13.30 -48.83
C PHE A 174 16.70 12.14 -49.81
N GLU A 175 15.88 12.10 -50.85
CA GLU A 175 15.93 11.06 -51.88
C GLU A 175 16.35 11.62 -53.22
N PHE A 176 17.22 10.89 -53.92
CA PHE A 176 17.79 11.28 -55.20
C PHE A 176 17.53 10.22 -56.29
N HIS A 177 17.98 10.52 -57.51
CA HIS A 177 17.83 9.62 -58.65
C HIS A 177 18.80 8.43 -58.62
N SER A 178 19.96 8.58 -57.99
CA SER A 178 21.00 7.54 -57.92
C SER A 178 21.81 7.64 -56.62
N VAL A 179 22.56 6.59 -56.33
CA VAL A 179 23.54 6.58 -55.22
C VAL A 179 24.63 7.64 -55.43
N SER A 180 25.06 7.88 -56.68
CA SER A 180 26.06 8.91 -56.99
C SER A 180 25.61 10.31 -56.56
N HIS A 181 24.36 10.68 -56.84
CA HIS A 181 23.80 11.94 -56.35
C HIS A 181 23.71 11.99 -54.82
N SER A 182 23.47 10.85 -54.17
CA SER A 182 23.43 10.76 -52.70
C SER A 182 24.81 10.99 -52.08
N ILE A 183 25.88 10.47 -52.71
CA ILE A 183 27.27 10.73 -52.32
C ILE A 183 27.61 12.21 -52.52
N MET A 184 27.34 12.76 -53.70
CA MET A 184 27.57 14.18 -54.00
C MET A 184 26.86 15.10 -53.01
N PHE A 185 25.60 14.79 -52.66
CA PHE A 185 24.87 15.53 -51.64
C PHE A 185 25.52 15.41 -50.25
N SER A 186 25.96 14.22 -49.88
CA SER A 186 26.59 13.98 -48.57
C SER A 186 27.91 14.75 -48.42
N ASP A 187 28.72 14.83 -49.48
CA ASP A 187 29.95 15.63 -49.47
C ASP A 187 29.65 17.13 -49.48
N TRP A 188 28.65 17.56 -50.27
CA TRP A 188 28.18 18.94 -50.28
C TRP A 188 27.73 19.41 -48.87
N ILE A 189 27.02 18.56 -48.11
CA ILE A 189 26.61 18.89 -46.74
C ILE A 189 27.81 19.12 -45.83
N LYS A 190 28.88 18.33 -45.94
CA LYS A 190 30.10 18.51 -45.13
C LYS A 190 30.79 19.84 -45.40
N GLU A 191 30.78 20.29 -46.65
CA GLU A 191 31.36 21.58 -47.05
C GLU A 191 30.55 22.78 -46.52
N HIS A 192 29.25 22.61 -46.25
CA HIS A 192 28.33 23.70 -45.89
C HIS A 192 27.86 23.66 -44.42
N ILE A 193 28.56 22.94 -43.53
CA ILE A 193 28.19 22.86 -42.10
C ILE A 193 28.17 24.25 -41.45
N SER A 194 29.07 25.15 -41.84
CA SER A 194 29.18 26.49 -41.27
C SER A 194 27.95 27.35 -41.58
N GLU A 195 27.47 27.29 -42.81
CA GLU A 195 26.25 27.96 -43.27
C GLU A 195 25.02 27.37 -42.57
N LEU A 196 24.96 26.05 -42.44
CA LEU A 196 23.87 25.37 -41.72
C LEU A 196 23.84 25.77 -40.23
N ARG A 197 25.01 25.87 -39.56
CA ARG A 197 25.11 26.41 -38.20
C ARG A 197 24.60 27.85 -38.13
N TYR A 198 24.97 28.69 -39.09
CA TYR A 198 24.51 30.07 -39.16
C TYR A 198 22.98 30.15 -39.30
N GLU A 199 22.39 29.40 -40.23
CA GLU A 199 20.93 29.40 -40.42
C GLU A 199 20.20 28.90 -39.17
N ILE A 200 20.67 27.84 -38.53
CA ILE A 200 20.09 27.34 -37.28
C ILE A 200 20.16 28.42 -36.16
N GLY A 201 21.31 29.09 -36.02
CA GLY A 201 21.51 30.12 -35.00
C GLY A 201 20.60 31.34 -35.14
N ARG A 202 20.04 31.59 -36.33
CA ARG A 202 19.03 32.64 -36.56
C ARG A 202 17.67 32.30 -35.96
N HIS A 203 17.38 31.02 -35.75
CA HIS A 203 16.07 30.54 -35.31
C HIS A 203 16.03 30.13 -33.83
N SER A 204 17.16 29.76 -33.22
CA SER A 204 17.24 29.50 -31.79
C SER A 204 18.63 29.80 -31.23
N LYS A 205 18.66 30.48 -30.08
CA LYS A 205 19.89 30.68 -29.28
C LYS A 205 20.23 29.49 -28.40
N HIS A 206 19.27 28.57 -28.20
CA HIS A 206 19.41 27.42 -27.30
C HIS A 206 19.69 26.11 -28.04
N ALA A 207 19.41 26.04 -29.35
CA ALA A 207 19.77 24.89 -30.18
C ALA A 207 21.15 25.12 -30.81
N GLN A 208 22.18 24.47 -30.28
CA GLN A 208 23.52 24.56 -30.85
C GLN A 208 23.82 23.30 -31.66
N LEU A 209 24.00 23.45 -32.97
CA LEU A 209 24.36 22.34 -33.86
C LEU A 209 25.82 21.91 -33.63
N LEU A 210 25.98 20.70 -33.10
CA LEU A 210 27.28 20.09 -32.81
C LEU A 210 27.86 19.48 -34.10
N GLU A 211 27.11 18.58 -34.72
CA GLU A 211 27.53 17.79 -35.88
C GLU A 211 26.34 17.48 -36.82
N ILE A 212 26.66 17.17 -38.08
CA ILE A 212 25.72 16.62 -39.06
C ILE A 212 26.34 15.35 -39.65
N ASN A 213 25.67 14.22 -39.49
CA ASN A 213 26.15 12.91 -39.95
C ASN A 213 25.27 12.38 -41.08
N PRO A 214 25.74 12.37 -42.35
CA PRO A 214 25.03 11.78 -43.47
C PRO A 214 25.10 10.25 -43.48
N HIS A 215 23.96 9.58 -43.54
CA HIS A 215 23.83 8.13 -43.69
C HIS A 215 23.17 7.79 -45.02
N ILE A 216 23.92 7.18 -45.94
CA ILE A 216 23.41 6.82 -47.27
C ILE A 216 22.74 5.44 -47.21
N ILE A 217 21.47 5.37 -47.60
CA ILE A 217 20.71 4.13 -47.77
C ILE A 217 20.17 4.09 -49.20
N GLY A 218 20.86 3.34 -50.06
CA GLY A 218 20.57 3.29 -51.50
C GLY A 218 20.70 4.67 -52.14
N ARG A 219 19.60 5.16 -52.74
CA ARG A 219 19.52 6.50 -53.35
C ARG A 219 18.95 7.58 -52.41
N SER A 220 19.09 7.37 -51.10
CA SER A 220 18.59 8.29 -50.07
C SER A 220 19.70 8.62 -49.09
N VAL A 221 19.65 9.82 -48.53
CA VAL A 221 20.54 10.27 -47.47
C VAL A 221 19.71 10.68 -46.26
N HIS A 222 19.96 10.01 -45.14
CA HIS A 222 19.42 10.37 -43.83
C HIS A 222 20.45 11.27 -43.15
N LEU A 223 20.15 12.55 -42.99
CA LEU A 223 21.06 13.51 -42.36
C LEU A 223 20.75 13.62 -40.88
N GLN A 224 21.60 13.08 -40.00
CA GLN A 224 21.43 13.26 -38.56
C GLN A 224 22.00 14.61 -38.13
N PHE A 225 21.13 15.55 -37.78
CA PHE A 225 21.49 16.79 -37.12
C PHE A 225 21.53 16.55 -35.61
N ILE A 226 22.66 16.89 -34.98
CA ILE A 226 22.93 16.60 -33.58
C ILE A 226 23.16 17.91 -32.84
N TYR A 227 22.39 18.14 -31.78
CA TYR A 227 22.29 19.42 -31.08
C TYR A 227 22.59 19.31 -29.59
N ASN A 228 23.18 20.35 -29.00
CA ASN A 228 22.98 20.66 -27.59
C ASN A 228 21.71 21.52 -27.44
N THR A 229 20.91 21.28 -26.41
CA THR A 229 19.57 21.90 -26.24
C THR A 229 19.41 22.64 -24.91
N ALA A 230 20.51 22.88 -24.20
CA ALA A 230 20.54 23.53 -22.90
C ALA A 230 19.55 22.87 -21.92
N ALA A 231 18.67 23.67 -21.30
CA ALA A 231 17.72 23.20 -20.29
C ALA A 231 16.46 22.49 -20.88
N ALA A 232 16.23 22.58 -22.20
CA ALA A 232 15.08 21.94 -22.83
C ALA A 232 15.39 20.50 -23.24
N ALA A 233 14.39 19.61 -23.18
CA ALA A 233 14.49 18.28 -23.80
C ALA A 233 14.77 18.39 -25.32
N GLY A 234 14.20 19.43 -25.95
CA GLY A 234 14.68 19.93 -27.23
C GLY A 234 14.07 19.29 -28.48
N GLN A 235 13.23 18.26 -28.37
CA GLN A 235 12.63 17.58 -29.54
C GLN A 235 11.91 18.53 -30.51
N ASN A 236 11.05 19.42 -30.01
CA ASN A 236 10.31 20.37 -30.87
C ASN A 236 11.22 21.46 -31.44
N MET A 237 12.14 21.97 -30.61
CA MET A 237 13.09 23.00 -31.00
C MET A 237 14.01 22.51 -32.12
N THR A 238 14.57 21.31 -32.00
CA THR A 238 15.44 20.72 -33.03
C THR A 238 14.67 20.40 -34.31
N THR A 239 13.41 19.97 -34.23
CA THR A 239 12.56 19.81 -35.42
C THR A 239 12.41 21.11 -36.20
N ILE A 240 12.10 22.22 -35.53
CA ILE A 240 11.93 23.52 -36.18
C ILE A 240 13.27 24.01 -36.75
N CYS A 241 14.36 23.93 -35.99
CA CYS A 241 15.69 24.34 -36.45
C CYS A 241 16.15 23.51 -37.67
N THR A 242 15.99 22.19 -37.61
CA THR A 242 16.28 21.30 -38.74
C THR A 242 15.37 21.59 -39.94
N TRP A 243 14.10 21.93 -39.72
CA TRP A 243 13.20 22.30 -40.82
C TRP A 243 13.69 23.54 -41.57
N TYR A 244 14.09 24.61 -40.87
CA TYR A 244 14.67 25.79 -41.51
C TYR A 244 15.97 25.48 -42.24
N ALA A 245 16.86 24.69 -41.63
CA ALA A 245 18.07 24.21 -42.30
C ALA A 245 17.74 23.42 -43.57
N CYS A 246 16.73 22.55 -43.54
CA CYS A 246 16.28 21.78 -44.69
C CYS A 246 15.60 22.63 -45.76
N GLN A 247 14.89 23.71 -45.40
CA GLN A 247 14.36 24.67 -46.36
C GLN A 247 15.50 25.37 -47.09
N TRP A 248 16.53 25.80 -46.36
CA TRP A 248 17.74 26.36 -46.96
C TRP A 248 18.45 25.36 -47.89
N ILE A 249 18.63 24.11 -47.46
CA ILE A 249 19.21 23.03 -48.29
C ILE A 249 18.41 22.87 -49.58
N GLN A 250 17.08 22.76 -49.50
CA GLN A 250 16.22 22.61 -50.68
C GLN A 250 16.34 23.80 -51.65
N GLN A 251 16.47 25.03 -51.12
CA GLN A 251 16.69 26.22 -51.93
C GLN A 251 18.06 26.24 -52.63
N GLN A 252 19.11 25.71 -51.99
CA GLN A 252 20.43 25.58 -52.64
C GLN A 252 20.44 24.46 -53.68
N LEU A 253 19.83 23.30 -53.37
CA LEU A 253 19.71 22.19 -54.31
C LEU A 253 18.90 22.56 -55.56
N ALA A 254 17.87 23.40 -55.43
CA ALA A 254 17.10 23.90 -56.57
C ALA A 254 17.96 24.71 -57.57
N LYS A 255 19.11 25.25 -57.14
CA LYS A 255 20.08 25.95 -58.00
C LYS A 255 21.12 25.00 -58.62
N MET A 256 21.20 23.76 -58.15
CA MET A 256 22.19 22.76 -58.56
C MET A 256 21.53 21.67 -59.40
N ALA A 257 21.41 21.90 -60.71
CA ALA A 257 20.77 20.96 -61.63
C ALA A 257 21.41 19.56 -61.65
N PHE A 258 22.67 19.44 -61.22
CA PHE A 258 23.42 18.18 -61.20
C PHE A 258 23.21 17.33 -59.92
N ILE A 259 22.47 17.82 -58.90
CA ILE A 259 22.04 17.03 -57.73
C ILE A 259 20.50 17.12 -57.58
N PRO A 260 19.73 16.49 -58.50
CA PRO A 260 18.28 16.64 -58.52
C PRO A 260 17.60 15.89 -57.36
N LEU A 261 17.07 16.65 -56.40
CA LEU A 261 16.24 16.17 -55.30
C LEU A 261 14.90 15.61 -55.82
N ARG A 262 14.51 14.42 -55.35
CA ARG A 262 13.22 13.79 -55.69
C ARG A 262 12.19 13.92 -54.58
N HIS A 263 12.60 13.65 -53.35
CA HIS A 263 11.69 13.62 -52.22
C HIS A 263 12.40 14.03 -50.93
N PHE A 264 11.66 14.69 -50.04
CA PHE A 264 12.15 15.15 -48.75
C PHE A 264 11.16 14.76 -47.65
N MET A 265 11.69 14.32 -46.51
CA MET A 265 10.94 14.10 -45.28
C MET A 265 11.72 14.69 -44.10
N ILE A 266 11.02 15.35 -43.18
CA ILE A 266 11.66 15.97 -42.02
C ILE A 266 12.19 14.95 -41.01
N ASP A 267 11.67 13.73 -41.01
CA ASP A 267 12.17 12.63 -40.19
C ASP A 267 12.15 11.31 -40.98
N GLY A 268 13.32 10.69 -41.10
CA GLY A 268 13.57 9.39 -41.74
C GLY A 268 13.74 8.26 -40.73
N ASN A 269 13.36 8.47 -39.47
CA ASN A 269 13.37 7.52 -38.37
C ASN A 269 14.76 7.11 -37.82
N THR A 270 15.86 7.64 -38.37
CA THR A 270 17.22 7.45 -37.83
C THR A 270 17.55 8.42 -36.69
N SER A 271 16.57 9.22 -36.24
CA SER A 271 16.57 9.91 -34.95
C SER A 271 16.18 8.96 -33.82
N SER A 272 15.42 7.91 -34.14
CA SER A 272 14.74 7.00 -33.20
C SER A 272 13.85 7.68 -32.16
N ASP A 273 13.31 8.86 -32.45
CA ASP A 273 12.48 9.62 -31.51
C ASP A 273 11.23 8.83 -31.10
N LYS A 274 11.14 8.48 -29.80
CA LYS A 274 10.10 7.62 -29.21
C LYS A 274 10.13 6.18 -29.73
N LYS A 275 11.31 5.64 -30.04
CA LYS A 275 11.52 4.22 -30.37
C LYS A 275 12.79 3.71 -29.69
N VAL A 276 12.80 2.45 -29.30
CA VAL A 276 14.03 1.80 -28.83
C VAL A 276 14.88 1.38 -30.05
N SER A 277 16.15 1.75 -30.05
CA SER A 277 17.11 1.25 -31.03
C SER A 277 18.52 1.21 -30.45
N TYR A 278 19.40 0.44 -31.08
CA TYR A 278 20.77 0.25 -30.61
C TYR A 278 21.65 1.50 -30.82
N GLN A 279 21.27 2.39 -31.75
CA GLN A 279 22.07 3.56 -32.07
C GLN A 279 22.13 4.57 -30.90
N PRO A 280 21.01 5.03 -30.29
CA PRO A 280 21.04 5.82 -29.06
C PRO A 280 21.73 5.12 -27.89
N PHE A 281 21.69 3.79 -27.81
CA PHE A 281 22.41 3.04 -26.78
C PHE A 281 23.93 3.21 -26.90
N ILE A 282 24.48 3.12 -28.12
CA ILE A 282 25.91 3.32 -28.36
C ILE A 282 26.27 4.80 -28.31
N GLU A 283 25.63 5.61 -29.16
CA GLU A 283 26.04 6.97 -29.49
C GLU A 283 25.47 8.02 -28.53
N GLY A 284 24.41 7.68 -27.80
CA GLY A 284 23.67 8.57 -26.92
C GLY A 284 22.58 9.39 -27.63
N ARG A 285 21.52 9.75 -26.89
CA ARG A 285 20.46 10.68 -27.32
C ARG A 285 19.80 11.37 -26.12
N GLY A 286 19.65 12.69 -26.13
CA GLY A 286 19.33 13.43 -24.90
C GLY A 286 20.54 13.49 -23.99
N THR A 287 20.39 13.19 -22.71
CA THR A 287 21.45 13.26 -21.71
C THR A 287 22.01 11.87 -21.43
N ARG A 288 23.33 11.70 -21.55
CA ARG A 288 24.04 10.50 -21.12
C ARG A 288 24.54 10.72 -19.69
N VAL A 289 24.13 9.88 -18.76
CA VAL A 289 24.46 9.99 -17.34
C VAL A 289 24.84 8.64 -16.75
N VAL A 290 25.80 8.64 -15.83
CA VAL A 290 26.22 7.46 -15.07
C VAL A 290 26.07 7.74 -13.57
N ALA A 291 25.64 6.73 -12.82
CA ALA A 291 25.68 6.73 -11.36
C ALA A 291 26.35 5.44 -10.86
N GLU A 292 27.14 5.54 -9.80
CA GLU A 292 27.83 4.41 -9.17
C GLU A 292 27.76 4.48 -7.64
N VAL A 293 27.91 3.31 -7.00
CA VAL A 293 27.97 3.17 -5.54
C VAL A 293 28.80 1.92 -5.18
N TYR A 294 29.45 1.97 -4.02
CA TYR A 294 30.00 0.79 -3.35
C TYR A 294 29.10 0.46 -2.17
N LEU A 295 28.46 -0.71 -2.17
CA LEU A 295 27.59 -1.16 -1.09
C LEU A 295 28.37 -1.97 -0.07
N ASP A 296 28.21 -1.61 1.20
CA ASP A 296 28.86 -2.31 2.31
C ASP A 296 28.13 -3.61 2.65
N ALA A 297 28.88 -4.63 3.05
CA ALA A 297 28.33 -5.96 3.32
C ALA A 297 27.25 -5.95 4.42
N GLU A 298 27.44 -5.13 5.45
CA GLU A 298 26.48 -4.95 6.55
C GLU A 298 25.16 -4.37 6.05
N SER A 299 25.20 -3.29 5.27
CA SER A 299 24.00 -2.66 4.71
C SER A 299 23.24 -3.58 3.76
N CYS A 300 23.96 -4.37 2.94
CA CYS A 300 23.35 -5.42 2.11
C CYS A 300 22.57 -6.45 2.97
N GLN A 301 23.15 -6.91 4.07
CA GLN A 301 22.51 -7.91 4.93
C GLN A 301 21.34 -7.32 5.74
N GLN A 302 21.50 -6.15 6.33
CA GLN A 302 20.50 -5.55 7.21
C GLN A 302 19.30 -4.99 6.45
N ILE A 303 19.53 -4.34 5.29
CA ILE A 303 18.47 -3.66 4.53
C ILE A 303 17.95 -4.52 3.38
N LEU A 304 18.88 -5.01 2.55
CA LEU A 304 18.53 -5.76 1.34
C LEU A 304 18.26 -7.24 1.62
N ARG A 305 18.63 -7.72 2.82
CA ARG A 305 18.49 -9.11 3.28
C ARG A 305 19.20 -10.13 2.40
N VAL A 306 20.30 -9.71 1.78
CA VAL A 306 21.15 -10.54 0.92
C VAL A 306 22.61 -10.31 1.24
N THR A 307 23.44 -11.33 1.03
CA THR A 307 24.90 -11.16 1.04
C THR A 307 25.40 -10.50 -0.26
N PRO A 308 26.54 -9.78 -0.23
CA PRO A 308 27.17 -9.24 -1.43
C PRO A 308 27.33 -10.26 -2.57
N GLN A 309 27.77 -11.48 -2.23
CA GLN A 309 27.94 -12.57 -3.19
C GLN A 309 26.61 -13.00 -3.80
N GLN A 310 25.54 -13.16 -3.00
CA GLN A 310 24.22 -13.51 -3.52
C GLN A 310 23.69 -12.46 -4.50
N LEU A 311 23.86 -11.17 -4.19
CA LEU A 311 23.42 -10.08 -5.08
C LEU A 311 24.13 -10.10 -6.44
N VAL A 312 25.46 -10.24 -6.44
CA VAL A 312 26.26 -10.30 -7.68
C VAL A 312 25.95 -11.58 -8.48
N THR A 313 25.79 -12.72 -7.80
CA THR A 313 25.37 -13.96 -8.45
C THR A 313 24.00 -13.82 -9.10
N ALA A 314 23.02 -13.23 -8.41
CA ALA A 314 21.70 -12.96 -8.97
C ALA A 314 21.77 -12.05 -10.19
N TYR A 315 22.61 -11.00 -10.15
CA TYR A 315 22.88 -10.12 -11.29
C TYR A 315 23.36 -10.92 -12.52
N HIS A 316 24.30 -11.84 -12.35
CA HIS A 316 24.78 -12.68 -13.45
C HIS A 316 23.67 -13.56 -14.04
N HIS A 317 22.84 -14.19 -13.20
CA HIS A 317 21.72 -15.00 -13.68
C HIS A 317 20.70 -14.19 -14.48
N VAL A 318 20.36 -12.97 -14.03
CA VAL A 318 19.43 -12.12 -14.79
C VAL A 318 20.05 -11.60 -16.09
N CYS A 319 21.38 -11.42 -16.16
CA CYS A 319 22.06 -11.07 -17.41
C CYS A 319 21.95 -12.17 -18.46
N GLU A 320 22.05 -13.44 -18.07
CA GLU A 320 21.87 -14.58 -18.98
C GLU A 320 20.47 -14.53 -19.63
N GLY A 321 19.43 -14.32 -18.82
CA GLY A 321 18.05 -14.18 -19.29
C GLY A 321 17.85 -12.97 -20.20
N ALA A 322 18.45 -11.83 -19.86
CA ALA A 322 18.36 -10.60 -20.65
C ALA A 322 19.00 -10.75 -22.04
N ILE A 323 20.17 -11.39 -22.11
CA ILE A 323 20.86 -11.69 -23.37
C ILE A 323 20.02 -12.63 -24.23
N ALA A 324 19.54 -13.73 -23.66
CA ALA A 324 18.71 -14.70 -24.38
C ALA A 324 17.41 -14.08 -24.93
N SER A 325 16.87 -13.08 -24.23
CA SER A 325 15.65 -12.35 -24.62
C SER A 325 15.89 -11.22 -25.63
N GLY A 326 17.14 -10.88 -25.92
CA GLY A 326 17.49 -9.79 -26.84
C GLY A 326 17.23 -8.40 -26.27
N MET A 327 17.34 -8.21 -24.94
CA MET A 327 17.17 -6.90 -24.31
C MET A 327 18.21 -5.89 -24.80
N ILE A 328 17.76 -4.68 -25.15
CA ILE A 328 18.63 -3.55 -25.47
C ILE A 328 18.96 -2.83 -24.17
N GLY A 329 20.15 -3.11 -23.64
CA GLY A 329 20.62 -2.59 -22.35
C GLY A 329 20.12 -3.43 -21.18
N MET A 330 21.03 -3.88 -20.33
CA MET A 330 20.74 -4.66 -19.14
C MET A 330 20.32 -3.74 -17.98
N ASN A 331 19.15 -3.97 -17.41
CA ASN A 331 18.64 -3.35 -16.17
C ASN A 331 17.52 -4.22 -15.60
N ILE A 332 17.00 -3.87 -14.42
CA ILE A 332 15.93 -4.64 -13.78
C ILE A 332 14.57 -4.00 -14.08
N ASN A 333 14.38 -2.76 -13.65
CA ASN A 333 13.11 -2.04 -13.81
C ASN A 333 13.29 -0.51 -13.75
N ALA A 334 14.38 0.01 -14.31
CA ALA A 334 14.65 1.46 -14.39
C ALA A 334 13.49 2.27 -15.01
N ALA A 335 12.70 1.64 -15.89
CA ALA A 335 11.50 2.21 -16.48
C ALA A 335 10.47 2.69 -15.44
N ASN A 336 10.34 2.03 -14.29
CA ASN A 336 9.38 2.40 -13.25
C ASN A 336 9.75 3.74 -12.60
N VAL A 337 11.04 3.94 -12.27
CA VAL A 337 11.52 5.24 -11.76
C VAL A 337 11.32 6.33 -12.80
N ILE A 338 11.72 6.06 -14.05
CA ILE A 338 11.64 7.04 -15.13
C ILE A 338 10.19 7.42 -15.41
N ALA A 339 9.26 6.47 -15.49
CA ALA A 339 7.84 6.74 -15.68
C ALA A 339 7.26 7.57 -14.53
N GLY A 340 7.56 7.17 -13.29
CA GLY A 340 7.05 7.85 -12.09
C GLY A 340 7.56 9.28 -11.99
N MET A 341 8.86 9.49 -12.19
CA MET A 341 9.48 10.82 -12.18
C MET A 341 9.09 11.64 -13.41
N PHE A 342 8.97 11.06 -14.60
CA PHE A 342 8.58 11.79 -15.80
C PHE A 342 7.17 12.38 -15.65
N THR A 343 6.26 11.59 -15.12
CA THR A 343 4.87 12.00 -14.85
C THR A 343 4.83 13.09 -13.78
N ALA A 344 5.55 12.92 -12.66
CA ALA A 344 5.60 13.90 -11.58
C ALA A 344 6.30 15.22 -11.98
N LEU A 345 7.27 15.17 -12.89
CA LEU A 345 8.12 16.32 -13.24
C LEU A 345 7.77 16.95 -14.59
N GLY A 346 6.67 16.53 -15.24
CA GLY A 346 6.19 17.11 -16.49
C GLY A 346 7.09 16.85 -17.70
N GLN A 347 7.79 15.72 -17.70
CA GLN A 347 8.59 15.24 -18.83
C GLN A 347 7.68 14.56 -19.88
N ASP A 348 8.23 14.21 -21.05
CA ASP A 348 7.47 13.50 -22.08
C ASP A 348 7.38 12.00 -21.73
N ILE A 349 6.22 11.55 -21.25
CA ILE A 349 5.97 10.15 -20.85
C ILE A 349 6.15 9.19 -22.05
N ALA A 350 5.94 9.65 -23.28
CA ALA A 350 6.19 8.84 -24.47
C ALA A 350 7.70 8.65 -24.76
N CYS A 351 8.59 9.21 -23.95
CA CYS A 351 10.03 8.97 -23.99
C CYS A 351 10.50 7.99 -22.91
N VAL A 352 9.61 7.42 -22.08
CA VAL A 352 9.98 6.47 -21.02
C VAL A 352 10.77 5.30 -21.58
N HIS A 353 10.27 4.62 -22.61
CA HIS A 353 10.90 3.40 -23.13
C HIS A 353 12.28 3.64 -23.76
N GLU A 354 12.51 4.80 -24.38
CA GLU A 354 13.84 5.16 -24.90
C GLU A 354 14.77 5.67 -23.80
N SER A 355 14.23 6.34 -22.77
CA SER A 355 15.00 6.85 -21.63
C SER A 355 15.37 5.75 -20.62
N SER A 356 14.59 4.68 -20.58
CA SER A 356 14.76 3.54 -19.67
C SER A 356 15.70 2.46 -20.18
N VAL A 357 16.19 2.60 -21.41
CA VAL A 357 17.36 1.82 -21.84
C VAL A 357 18.51 2.18 -20.91
N ALA A 358 19.06 1.18 -20.24
CA ALA A 358 20.11 1.37 -19.24
C ALA A 358 21.14 0.24 -19.31
N HIS A 359 22.33 0.50 -18.81
CA HIS A 359 23.38 -0.48 -18.62
C HIS A 359 23.76 -0.53 -17.14
N LEU A 360 23.18 -1.50 -16.43
CA LEU A 360 23.49 -1.88 -15.06
C LEU A 360 24.70 -2.81 -15.06
N HIS A 361 25.61 -2.61 -14.11
CA HIS A 361 26.76 -3.46 -13.90
C HIS A 361 27.01 -3.65 -12.39
N MET A 362 27.21 -4.89 -11.97
CA MET A 362 27.56 -5.24 -10.59
C MET A 362 28.77 -6.17 -10.55
N THR A 363 29.70 -5.90 -9.64
CA THR A 363 30.85 -6.77 -9.35
C THR A 363 31.18 -6.76 -7.86
N LEU A 364 31.77 -7.86 -7.40
CA LEU A 364 32.29 -7.96 -6.04
C LEU A 364 33.72 -7.38 -6.00
N THR A 365 34.00 -6.55 -5.01
CA THR A 365 35.33 -6.02 -4.75
C THR A 365 36.13 -6.95 -3.83
N ALA A 366 37.46 -6.78 -3.78
CA ALA A 366 38.34 -7.62 -2.95
C ALA A 366 38.05 -7.51 -1.44
N ASP A 367 37.47 -6.40 -0.99
CA ASP A 367 37.05 -6.12 0.38
C ASP A 367 35.57 -6.51 0.65
N ASN A 368 34.99 -7.39 -0.17
CA ASN A 368 33.64 -7.93 0.00
C ASN A 368 32.52 -6.88 -0.03
N ARG A 369 32.72 -5.78 -0.78
CA ARG A 369 31.68 -4.81 -1.12
C ARG A 369 31.15 -5.09 -2.52
N VAL A 370 29.97 -4.56 -2.82
CA VAL A 370 29.41 -4.62 -4.17
C VAL A 370 29.62 -3.28 -4.86
N TYR A 371 30.41 -3.26 -5.94
CA TYR A 371 30.41 -2.13 -6.86
C TYR A 371 29.20 -2.26 -7.78
N CYS A 372 28.33 -1.25 -7.76
CA CYS A 372 27.17 -1.15 -8.63
C CYS A 372 27.26 0.14 -9.46
N SER A 373 26.95 0.06 -10.74
CA SER A 373 26.81 1.25 -11.60
C SER A 373 25.66 1.10 -12.59
N ILE A 374 25.01 2.21 -12.92
CA ILE A 374 24.02 2.29 -13.99
C ILE A 374 24.37 3.43 -14.93
N THR A 375 24.33 3.17 -16.24
CA THR A 375 24.45 4.19 -17.28
C THR A 375 23.13 4.31 -18.04
N LEU A 376 22.58 5.52 -18.10
CA LEU A 376 21.46 5.88 -18.97
C LEU A 376 22.03 6.58 -20.21
N PRO A 377 22.16 5.91 -21.37
CA PRO A 377 22.72 6.49 -22.58
C PRO A 377 21.78 7.49 -23.26
N SER A 378 20.47 7.34 -23.04
CA SER A 378 19.44 8.02 -23.83
C SER A 378 18.36 8.76 -23.03
N LEU A 379 18.72 9.40 -21.91
CA LEU A 379 17.74 10.05 -21.01
C LEU A 379 17.21 11.37 -21.60
N ILE A 380 15.94 11.38 -22.02
CA ILE A 380 15.28 12.54 -22.64
C ILE A 380 14.56 13.38 -21.58
N ILE A 381 15.20 14.44 -21.11
CA ILE A 381 14.66 15.29 -20.03
C ILE A 381 14.87 16.78 -20.29
N GLY A 382 14.06 17.62 -19.65
CA GLY A 382 14.23 19.06 -19.61
C GLY A 382 13.54 19.67 -18.39
N THR A 383 13.97 20.87 -18.02
CA THR A 383 13.40 21.63 -16.89
C THR A 383 12.63 22.87 -17.33
N ILE A 384 12.56 23.07 -18.65
CA ILE A 384 11.77 24.10 -19.33
C ILE A 384 11.02 23.50 -20.53
N GLY A 385 9.82 24.03 -20.80
CA GLY A 385 8.96 23.60 -21.91
C GLY A 385 8.22 22.28 -21.65
N GLY A 386 7.34 21.87 -22.56
CA GLY A 386 6.53 20.66 -22.37
C GLY A 386 5.61 20.78 -21.15
N GLY A 387 5.46 19.72 -20.36
CA GLY A 387 4.62 19.71 -19.15
C GLY A 387 5.24 20.43 -17.94
N THR A 388 6.51 20.83 -18.00
CA THR A 388 7.27 21.37 -16.84
C THR A 388 6.77 22.70 -16.29
N TYR A 389 5.90 23.42 -17.03
CA TYR A 389 5.29 24.67 -16.57
C TYR A 389 3.95 24.47 -15.87
N LEU A 390 3.37 23.28 -15.93
CA LEU A 390 2.14 22.98 -15.21
C LEU A 390 2.38 23.14 -13.69
N PRO A 391 1.43 23.69 -12.91
CA PRO A 391 1.69 24.09 -11.54
C PRO A 391 2.25 22.96 -10.66
N HIS A 392 1.61 21.78 -10.69
CA HIS A 392 2.00 20.65 -9.84
C HIS A 392 3.40 20.13 -10.23
N GLN A 393 3.65 19.95 -11.53
CA GLN A 393 4.94 19.50 -12.05
C GLN A 393 6.06 20.50 -11.74
N ARG A 394 5.74 21.81 -11.76
CA ARG A 394 6.68 22.86 -11.43
C ARG A 394 7.07 22.84 -9.96
N GLU A 395 6.13 22.58 -9.06
CA GLU A 395 6.40 22.40 -7.63
C GLU A 395 7.32 21.20 -7.38
N CYS A 396 7.07 20.06 -8.03
CA CYS A 396 7.94 18.88 -7.93
C CYS A 396 9.36 19.16 -8.46
N LEU A 397 9.52 19.92 -9.55
CA LEU A 397 10.83 20.35 -10.03
C LEU A 397 11.54 21.31 -9.06
N ASN A 398 10.79 22.23 -8.43
CA ASN A 398 11.33 23.15 -7.41
C ASN A 398 11.81 22.36 -6.18
N MET A 399 11.08 21.33 -5.76
CA MET A 399 11.45 20.46 -4.63
C MET A 399 12.83 19.80 -4.84
N LEU A 400 13.15 19.42 -6.08
CA LEU A 400 14.47 18.88 -6.46
C LEU A 400 15.54 19.95 -6.70
N GLY A 401 15.17 21.24 -6.62
CA GLY A 401 16.04 22.36 -6.96
C GLY A 401 16.40 22.42 -8.44
N CYS A 402 15.63 21.82 -9.35
CA CYS A 402 16.00 21.63 -10.76
C CYS A 402 15.59 22.79 -11.69
N THR A 403 15.37 23.99 -11.17
CA THR A 403 14.82 25.12 -11.95
C THR A 403 15.82 26.22 -12.28
N ASP A 404 17.10 26.02 -11.95
CA ASP A 404 18.21 26.91 -12.32
C ASP A 404 18.88 26.46 -13.65
N GLU A 405 19.96 27.14 -14.04
CA GLU A 405 20.70 26.86 -15.28
C GLU A 405 21.29 25.44 -15.34
N ASN A 406 21.59 24.85 -14.19
CA ASN A 406 22.13 23.49 -14.07
C ASN A 406 21.05 22.43 -13.84
N GLY A 407 19.77 22.84 -13.84
CA GLY A 407 18.65 22.01 -13.44
C GLY A 407 18.52 20.71 -14.22
N THR A 408 18.75 20.72 -15.54
CA THR A 408 18.66 19.50 -16.37
C THR A 408 19.78 18.51 -16.06
N ALA A 409 21.00 18.99 -15.81
CA ALA A 409 22.11 18.13 -15.46
C ALA A 409 21.94 17.54 -14.05
N ARG A 410 21.48 18.37 -13.10
CA ARG A 410 21.09 17.93 -11.75
C ARG A 410 19.99 16.87 -11.81
N LEU A 411 18.95 17.10 -12.60
CA LEU A 411 17.85 16.15 -12.76
C LEU A 411 18.33 14.82 -13.36
N ALA A 412 19.25 14.84 -14.32
CA ALA A 412 19.84 13.62 -14.88
C ALA A 412 20.54 12.78 -13.82
N GLU A 413 21.37 13.43 -12.98
CA GLU A 413 22.08 12.77 -11.90
C GLU A 413 21.13 12.18 -10.86
N ILE A 414 20.07 12.92 -10.48
CA ILE A 414 19.03 12.45 -9.57
C ILE A 414 18.34 11.21 -10.14
N ILE A 415 17.84 11.27 -11.39
CA ILE A 415 17.14 10.15 -12.03
C ILE A 415 18.04 8.91 -12.09
N ALA A 416 19.29 9.05 -12.52
CA ALA A 416 20.23 7.93 -12.60
C ALA A 416 20.48 7.27 -11.23
N SER A 417 20.66 8.07 -10.18
CA SER A 417 20.84 7.56 -8.82
C SER A 417 19.60 6.83 -8.30
N TYR A 418 18.39 7.32 -8.58
CA TYR A 418 17.15 6.63 -8.19
C TYR A 418 16.86 5.38 -9.00
N CYS A 419 17.21 5.34 -10.30
CA CYS A 419 17.17 4.12 -11.10
C CYS A 419 18.12 3.06 -10.51
N LEU A 420 19.34 3.46 -10.11
CA LEU A 420 20.29 2.56 -9.46
C LEU A 420 19.73 1.99 -8.14
N ALA A 421 19.12 2.86 -7.32
CA ALA A 421 18.46 2.47 -6.08
C ALA A 421 17.37 1.40 -6.30
N LEU A 422 16.49 1.62 -7.27
CA LEU A 422 15.41 0.67 -7.56
C LEU A 422 15.97 -0.67 -8.07
N ASP A 423 16.92 -0.65 -9.00
CA ASP A 423 17.48 -1.87 -9.58
C ASP A 423 18.19 -2.72 -8.52
N ILE A 424 18.96 -2.09 -7.61
CA ILE A 424 19.57 -2.76 -6.45
C ILE A 424 18.49 -3.39 -5.56
N SER A 425 17.47 -2.63 -5.19
CA SER A 425 16.41 -3.13 -4.30
C SER A 425 15.62 -4.27 -4.94
N THR A 426 15.21 -4.13 -6.20
CA THR A 426 14.40 -5.11 -6.90
C THR A 426 15.17 -6.41 -7.10
N LEU A 427 16.42 -6.33 -7.58
CA LEU A 427 17.25 -7.52 -7.75
C LEU A 427 17.49 -8.24 -6.40
N SER A 428 17.68 -7.48 -5.32
CA SER A 428 17.84 -8.07 -3.98
C SER A 428 16.58 -8.79 -3.50
N ALA A 429 15.40 -8.22 -3.74
CA ALA A 429 14.13 -8.88 -3.40
C ALA A 429 13.93 -10.18 -4.21
N ILE A 430 14.34 -10.20 -5.48
CA ILE A 430 14.32 -11.42 -6.30
C ILE A 430 15.30 -12.45 -5.74
N ALA A 431 16.52 -12.03 -5.39
CA ALA A 431 17.55 -12.91 -4.84
C ALA A 431 17.18 -13.49 -3.46
N ALA A 432 16.36 -12.77 -2.67
CA ALA A 432 15.88 -13.18 -1.35
C ALA A 432 14.53 -13.92 -1.36
N ASP A 433 13.93 -14.15 -2.54
CA ASP A 433 12.58 -14.73 -2.69
C ASP A 433 11.45 -13.89 -2.02
N GLU A 434 11.69 -12.60 -1.82
CA GLU A 434 10.73 -11.66 -1.20
C GLU A 434 9.89 -10.91 -2.25
N PHE A 435 10.23 -11.02 -3.54
CA PHE A 435 9.63 -10.22 -4.61
C PHE A 435 8.11 -10.45 -4.76
N ALA A 436 7.68 -11.72 -4.76
CA ALA A 436 6.25 -12.06 -4.90
C ALA A 436 5.43 -11.62 -3.68
N GLN A 437 5.92 -11.88 -2.47
CA GLN A 437 5.27 -11.51 -1.21
C GLN A 437 5.13 -9.98 -1.07
N SER A 438 6.13 -9.22 -1.53
CA SER A 438 6.11 -7.76 -1.52
C SER A 438 5.03 -7.19 -2.45
N HIS A 439 4.90 -7.74 -3.66
CA HIS A 439 3.88 -7.35 -4.62
C HIS A 439 2.47 -7.83 -4.23
N GLU A 440 2.35 -8.96 -3.54
CA GLU A 440 1.08 -9.43 -2.99
C GLU A 440 0.58 -8.48 -1.89
N ARG A 441 1.44 -8.14 -0.92
CA ARG A 441 1.07 -7.30 0.23
C ARG A 441 0.76 -5.85 -0.15
N LEU A 442 1.45 -5.29 -1.15
CA LEU A 442 1.40 -3.86 -1.44
C LEU A 442 0.86 -3.51 -2.83
N GLY A 443 0.80 -4.47 -3.77
CA GLY A 443 0.63 -4.21 -5.21
C GLY A 443 -0.68 -4.70 -5.83
N ARG A 444 -1.51 -5.49 -5.13
CA ARG A 444 -2.80 -5.95 -5.65
C ARG A 444 -3.97 -5.23 -4.98
N TYR A 445 -4.61 -4.34 -5.74
CA TYR A 445 -6.04 -4.11 -5.55
C TYR A 445 -6.77 -5.32 -6.16
N ARG A 446 -7.47 -6.10 -5.34
CA ARG A 446 -8.34 -7.20 -5.79
C ARG A 446 -9.65 -6.58 -6.33
N PRO A 447 -9.94 -6.64 -7.65
CA PRO A 447 -11.26 -6.28 -8.13
C PRO A 447 -12.22 -7.37 -7.65
N VAL A 448 -13.14 -7.01 -6.76
CA VAL A 448 -14.15 -7.92 -6.23
C VAL A 448 -15.16 -8.23 -7.34
N THR A 449 -14.98 -9.35 -8.04
CA THR A 449 -16.01 -9.90 -8.91
C THR A 449 -16.96 -10.80 -8.11
N THR A 450 -18.17 -10.25 -7.90
CA THR A 450 -19.48 -10.89 -7.72
C THR A 450 -19.75 -11.77 -6.48
N ASN A 451 -20.72 -11.27 -5.70
CA ASN A 451 -21.63 -11.89 -4.72
C ASN A 451 -21.34 -11.81 -3.22
N ASN A 452 -20.18 -11.32 -2.78
CA ASN A 452 -19.97 -11.02 -1.35
C ASN A 452 -19.48 -9.57 -1.19
N ILE A 453 -20.17 -8.75 -0.37
CA ILE A 453 -19.89 -7.32 -0.21
C ILE A 453 -18.92 -7.15 0.96
N THR A 454 -17.63 -7.02 0.66
CA THR A 454 -16.61 -6.54 1.61
C THR A 454 -16.47 -5.05 1.44
N ALA A 455 -16.66 -4.27 2.50
CA ALA A 455 -16.39 -2.84 2.46
C ALA A 455 -14.89 -2.57 2.64
N HIS A 456 -14.30 -1.82 1.72
CA HIS A 456 -12.93 -1.31 1.77
C HIS A 456 -12.90 0.19 2.08
N THR A 457 -14.01 0.89 1.85
CA THR A 457 -14.17 2.32 2.13
C THR A 457 -15.43 2.58 2.94
N PRO A 458 -15.48 3.64 3.78
CA PRO A 458 -16.69 3.97 4.54
C PRO A 458 -17.93 4.22 3.66
N GLN A 459 -17.74 4.62 2.41
CA GLN A 459 -18.80 4.83 1.44
C GLN A 459 -19.48 3.53 1.00
N GLU A 460 -18.79 2.40 1.09
CA GLU A 460 -19.32 1.07 0.77
C GLU A 460 -20.16 0.47 1.92
N LEU A 461 -20.20 1.12 3.09
CA LEU A 461 -21.09 0.76 4.20
C LEU A 461 -22.52 1.26 3.97
N ASP A 462 -23.10 0.84 2.85
CA ASP A 462 -24.44 1.22 2.41
C ASP A 462 -25.50 0.21 2.84
N LEU A 463 -26.75 0.41 2.40
CA LEU A 463 -27.85 -0.50 2.71
C LEU A 463 -27.56 -1.95 2.29
N SER A 464 -26.85 -2.17 1.19
CA SER A 464 -26.54 -3.51 0.69
C SER A 464 -25.54 -4.23 1.59
N PHE A 465 -24.56 -3.51 2.13
CA PHE A 465 -23.63 -4.06 3.13
C PHE A 465 -24.38 -4.54 4.38
N PHE A 466 -25.27 -3.70 4.93
CA PHE A 466 -26.03 -4.02 6.14
C PHE A 466 -27.08 -5.12 5.93
N GLN A 467 -27.55 -5.33 4.70
CA GLN A 467 -28.47 -6.43 4.37
C GLN A 467 -27.82 -7.83 4.48
N GLN A 468 -26.50 -7.91 4.63
CA GLN A 468 -25.80 -9.15 4.92
C GLN A 468 -25.96 -9.62 6.37
N ALA A 469 -26.44 -8.75 7.26
CA ALA A 469 -26.52 -9.06 8.68
C ALA A 469 -27.63 -10.06 9.00
N ASP A 470 -27.32 -11.00 9.88
CA ASP A 470 -28.32 -11.77 10.60
C ASP A 470 -28.88 -10.89 11.73
N PHE A 471 -30.09 -10.40 11.54
CA PHE A 471 -30.72 -9.45 12.45
C PHE A 471 -31.40 -10.17 13.62
N ASN A 472 -31.12 -9.69 14.83
CA ASN A 472 -31.63 -10.27 16.06
C ASN A 472 -33.15 -10.09 16.25
N PRO A 473 -33.80 -11.00 17.00
CA PRO A 473 -35.24 -10.92 17.29
C PRO A 473 -35.68 -9.64 18.00
N VAL A 474 -34.75 -8.88 18.59
CA VAL A 474 -35.01 -7.56 19.20
C VAL A 474 -35.66 -6.57 18.22
N LEU A 475 -35.43 -6.73 16.92
CA LEU A 475 -36.09 -5.94 15.87
C LEU A 475 -37.50 -6.42 15.52
N GLN A 476 -38.01 -7.48 16.17
CA GLN A 476 -39.37 -8.01 16.00
C GLN A 476 -39.74 -8.34 14.54
N GLY A 477 -38.76 -8.78 13.74
CA GLY A 477 -38.95 -9.09 12.32
C GLY A 477 -39.04 -7.85 11.41
N ALA A 478 -38.77 -6.65 11.91
CA ALA A 478 -38.68 -5.45 11.11
C ALA A 478 -37.43 -5.52 10.19
N HIS A 479 -37.65 -5.39 8.88
CA HIS A 479 -36.55 -5.32 7.92
C HIS A 479 -35.97 -3.90 7.84
N LEU A 480 -34.67 -3.85 7.55
CA LEU A 480 -33.92 -2.62 7.31
C LEU A 480 -34.36 -1.93 6.02
N THR A 481 -34.57 -0.61 6.07
CA THR A 481 -35.01 0.20 4.91
C THR A 481 -34.00 1.26 4.50
N THR A 482 -33.35 1.94 5.44
CA THR A 482 -32.31 2.93 5.14
C THR A 482 -31.22 2.91 6.19
N ILE A 483 -29.97 3.13 5.76
CA ILE A 483 -28.83 3.41 6.63
C ILE A 483 -28.27 4.80 6.28
N ASN A 484 -28.01 5.62 7.28
CA ASN A 484 -27.40 6.93 7.10
C ASN A 484 -26.18 7.06 8.02
N PRO A 485 -24.97 7.33 7.49
CA PRO A 485 -23.81 7.50 8.34
C PRO A 485 -23.97 8.74 9.23
N LYS A 486 -23.60 8.62 10.50
CA LYS A 486 -23.50 9.76 11.42
C LYS A 486 -22.03 10.20 11.45
N PHE A 487 -21.58 10.93 10.44
CA PHE A 487 -20.22 11.50 10.45
C PHE A 487 -20.14 12.65 11.46
N SER A 488 -19.86 12.32 12.72
CA SER A 488 -19.51 13.29 13.75
C SER A 488 -18.32 12.78 14.55
N GLY A 489 -17.18 13.45 14.41
CA GLY A 489 -16.05 13.35 15.34
C GLY A 489 -15.16 12.12 15.20
N SER A 490 -13.86 12.31 15.40
CA SER A 490 -12.82 11.29 15.47
C SER A 490 -13.02 10.40 16.70
N ASP A 491 -13.69 9.28 16.50
CA ASP A 491 -14.00 8.35 17.57
C ASP A 491 -12.92 7.25 17.63
N GLU A 492 -11.84 7.55 18.36
CA GLU A 492 -10.68 6.68 18.67
C GLU A 492 -11.07 5.50 19.62
N HIS A 493 -12.17 4.81 19.37
CA HIS A 493 -12.86 4.04 20.43
C HIS A 493 -12.47 2.56 20.56
N SER A 494 -11.64 1.99 19.68
CA SER A 494 -11.04 0.67 19.90
C SER A 494 -9.60 0.67 19.44
N MET A 495 -8.71 0.48 20.40
CA MET A 495 -7.27 0.55 20.21
C MET A 495 -6.73 -0.62 19.38
N LEU A 496 -7.21 -1.85 19.63
CA LEU A 496 -6.86 -3.00 18.78
C LEU A 496 -7.38 -2.79 17.36
N THR A 497 -8.61 -2.30 17.20
CA THR A 497 -9.21 -2.02 15.89
C THR A 497 -8.43 -0.92 15.13
N HIS A 498 -8.05 0.15 15.81
CA HIS A 498 -7.26 1.24 15.23
C HIS A 498 -5.85 0.78 14.83
N LEU A 499 -5.13 0.10 15.73
CA LEU A 499 -3.76 -0.35 15.48
C LEU A 499 -3.72 -1.48 14.43
N SER A 500 -4.73 -2.35 14.38
CA SER A 500 -4.81 -3.46 13.41
C SER A 500 -5.32 -3.04 12.02
N SER A 501 -5.88 -1.83 11.87
CA SER A 501 -6.41 -1.35 10.58
C SER A 501 -5.37 -1.36 9.45
N ASN A 502 -4.09 -1.17 9.77
CA ASN A 502 -2.98 -1.25 8.80
C ASN A 502 -2.62 -2.68 8.35
N TYR A 503 -3.17 -3.69 9.02
CA TYR A 503 -2.92 -5.11 8.75
C TYR A 503 -4.10 -5.79 8.06
N ALA A 504 -5.25 -5.12 7.94
CA ALA A 504 -6.43 -5.62 7.27
C ALA A 504 -6.58 -5.01 5.86
N GLU A 505 -6.86 -5.85 4.86
CA GLU A 505 -7.19 -5.38 3.49
C GLU A 505 -8.61 -4.78 3.38
N ARG A 506 -9.45 -5.02 4.39
CA ARG A 506 -10.85 -4.55 4.48
C ARG A 506 -10.97 -3.41 5.47
N LEU A 507 -12.07 -2.66 5.37
CA LEU A 507 -12.38 -1.61 6.32
C LEU A 507 -12.60 -2.23 7.71
N ILE A 508 -11.80 -1.81 8.67
CA ILE A 508 -11.87 -2.18 10.08
C ILE A 508 -12.06 -0.90 10.89
N GLY A 509 -12.94 -0.92 11.89
CA GLY A 509 -13.28 0.31 12.60
C GLY A 509 -14.61 0.26 13.33
N LEU A 510 -14.90 1.40 13.97
CA LEU A 510 -16.14 1.69 14.65
C LEU A 510 -16.84 2.80 13.86
N PHE A 511 -18.05 2.54 13.38
CA PHE A 511 -18.76 3.44 12.49
C PHE A 511 -20.17 3.71 13.02
N PRO A 512 -20.47 4.94 13.47
CA PRO A 512 -21.81 5.30 13.92
C PRO A 512 -22.76 5.54 12.74
N PHE A 513 -23.95 4.97 12.83
CA PHE A 513 -25.01 5.10 11.83
C PHE A 513 -26.36 5.46 12.47
N SER A 514 -27.29 5.93 11.64
CA SER A 514 -28.71 5.97 11.92
C SER A 514 -29.41 4.94 11.04
N MET A 515 -30.03 3.95 11.67
CA MET A 515 -30.73 2.85 11.06
C MET A 515 -32.24 3.10 11.07
N THR A 516 -32.93 2.89 9.94
CA THR A 516 -34.39 2.91 9.88
C THR A 516 -34.89 1.54 9.47
N THR A 517 -35.74 0.95 10.29
CA THR A 517 -36.44 -0.31 9.99
C THR A 517 -37.89 -0.01 9.61
N SER A 518 -38.60 -1.01 9.12
CA SER A 518 -40.05 -0.92 8.86
C SER A 518 -40.90 -0.60 10.10
N ALA A 519 -40.35 -0.76 11.32
CA ALA A 519 -41.06 -0.49 12.57
C ALA A 519 -40.54 0.75 13.32
N GLN A 520 -39.27 1.13 13.15
CA GLN A 520 -38.63 2.21 13.91
C GLN A 520 -37.81 3.13 13.00
N HIS A 521 -37.96 4.43 13.19
CA HIS A 521 -37.21 5.45 12.46
C HIS A 521 -36.04 5.97 13.29
N ASN A 522 -34.90 6.22 12.61
CA ASN A 522 -33.72 6.88 13.17
C ASN A 522 -33.10 6.21 14.42
N LEU A 523 -33.06 4.88 14.45
CA LEU A 523 -32.39 4.13 15.51
C LEU A 523 -30.87 4.37 15.45
N PRO A 524 -30.23 4.92 16.51
CA PRO A 524 -28.79 5.15 16.50
C PRO A 524 -28.04 3.84 16.76
N VAL A 525 -27.15 3.46 15.85
CA VAL A 525 -26.40 2.19 15.92
C VAL A 525 -24.90 2.42 15.75
N MET A 526 -24.10 1.53 16.34
CA MET A 526 -22.67 1.40 16.10
C MET A 526 -22.43 0.14 15.28
N LEU A 527 -21.81 0.29 14.11
CA LEU A 527 -21.25 -0.82 13.36
C LEU A 527 -19.79 -1.01 13.79
N LYS A 528 -19.48 -2.17 14.39
CA LYS A 528 -18.10 -2.56 14.72
C LYS A 528 -17.61 -3.56 13.68
N LEU A 529 -16.71 -3.15 12.80
CA LEU A 529 -16.01 -4.04 11.87
C LEU A 529 -14.75 -4.57 12.53
N LYS A 530 -14.65 -5.90 12.69
CA LYS A 530 -13.64 -6.54 13.53
C LYS A 530 -12.45 -7.07 12.72
N PRO A 531 -11.20 -6.82 13.18
CA PRO A 531 -10.01 -7.47 12.62
C PRO A 531 -10.04 -8.98 12.93
N LEU A 532 -9.48 -9.80 12.05
CA LEU A 532 -9.32 -11.23 12.30
C LEU A 532 -8.32 -11.41 13.43
N GLY A 533 -8.44 -12.51 14.18
CA GLY A 533 -7.52 -12.82 15.28
C GLY A 533 -6.08 -12.94 14.78
N THR A 534 -5.88 -13.43 13.56
CA THR A 534 -4.57 -13.48 12.88
C THR A 534 -4.00 -12.08 12.61
N GLU A 535 -4.84 -11.14 12.16
CA GLU A 535 -4.43 -9.75 11.90
C GLU A 535 -4.05 -9.04 13.22
N VAL A 536 -4.77 -9.30 14.30
CA VAL A 536 -4.41 -8.80 15.63
C VAL A 536 -3.09 -9.41 16.12
N VAL A 537 -2.87 -10.70 15.90
CA VAL A 537 -1.61 -11.38 16.26
C VAL A 537 -0.43 -10.83 15.45
N GLU A 538 -0.59 -10.57 14.16
CA GLU A 538 0.44 -9.94 13.31
C GLU A 538 0.82 -8.53 13.80
N MET A 539 -0.19 -7.73 14.16
CA MET A 539 0.02 -6.42 14.77
C MET A 539 0.80 -6.52 16.08
N VAL A 540 0.44 -7.45 16.97
CA VAL A 540 1.16 -7.69 18.24
C VAL A 540 2.61 -8.12 17.99
N LEU A 541 2.84 -8.98 16.99
CA LEU A 541 4.19 -9.40 16.59
C LEU A 541 5.04 -8.22 16.10
N ASP A 542 4.45 -7.31 15.33
CA ASP A 542 5.16 -6.13 14.86
C ASP A 542 5.49 -5.17 16.02
N ILE A 543 4.60 -4.98 16.99
CA ILE A 543 4.90 -4.24 18.23
C ILE A 543 6.05 -4.90 18.99
N ALA A 544 6.02 -6.23 19.16
CA ALA A 544 7.08 -6.98 19.84
C ALA A 544 8.45 -6.81 19.12
N LYS A 545 8.45 -6.75 17.79
CA LYS A 545 9.64 -6.50 16.96
C LYS A 545 10.24 -5.12 17.17
N HIS A 546 9.40 -4.10 17.36
CA HIS A 546 9.86 -2.75 17.69
C HIS A 546 10.39 -2.65 19.13
N CYS A 547 9.99 -3.56 20.02
CA CYS A 547 10.50 -3.63 21.38
C CYS A 547 11.86 -4.34 21.45
N SER A 548 12.00 -5.55 20.90
CA SER A 548 13.31 -6.20 20.70
C SER A 548 13.22 -7.44 19.78
N SER A 549 14.33 -7.79 19.13
CA SER A 549 14.44 -9.00 18.31
C SER A 549 14.25 -10.30 19.12
N GLU A 550 14.73 -10.32 20.37
CA GLU A 550 14.55 -11.46 21.26
C GLU A 550 13.09 -11.66 21.67
N LEU A 551 12.38 -10.57 21.99
CA LEU A 551 10.97 -10.62 22.35
C LEU A 551 10.12 -11.07 21.16
N PHE A 552 10.38 -10.53 19.97
CA PHE A 552 9.76 -10.96 18.72
C PHE A 552 9.91 -12.46 18.47
N ALA A 553 11.13 -12.99 18.58
CA ALA A 553 11.40 -14.42 18.35
C ALA A 553 10.60 -15.32 19.30
N VAL A 554 10.44 -14.91 20.56
CA VAL A 554 9.66 -15.68 21.54
C VAL A 554 8.15 -15.54 21.28
N PHE A 555 7.64 -14.35 20.99
CA PHE A 555 6.25 -14.16 20.61
C PHE A 555 5.85 -15.01 19.40
N GLN A 556 6.71 -15.10 18.39
CA GLN A 556 6.45 -15.88 17.17
C GLN A 556 6.18 -17.36 17.49
N ASN A 557 6.88 -17.93 18.49
CA ASN A 557 6.70 -19.33 18.89
C ASN A 557 5.35 -19.59 19.57
N PHE A 558 4.76 -18.57 20.22
CA PHE A 558 3.52 -18.69 20.99
C PHE A 558 2.33 -17.95 20.38
N ALA A 559 2.48 -17.40 19.16
CA ALA A 559 1.48 -16.57 18.49
C ALA A 559 0.07 -17.21 18.44
N HIS A 560 0.00 -18.52 18.23
CA HIS A 560 -1.26 -19.28 18.17
C HIS A 560 -1.94 -19.49 19.54
N GLN A 561 -1.19 -19.35 20.63
CA GLN A 561 -1.65 -19.51 22.03
C GLN A 561 -2.00 -18.17 22.69
N LEU A 562 -1.82 -17.05 21.98
CA LEU A 562 -2.20 -15.73 22.49
C LEU A 562 -3.72 -15.60 22.53
N GLU A 563 -4.21 -14.88 23.55
CA GLU A 563 -5.64 -14.64 23.83
C GLU A 563 -6.41 -13.94 22.69
N PHE A 564 -5.68 -13.29 21.76
CA PHE A 564 -6.22 -12.59 20.58
C PHE A 564 -6.72 -13.52 19.48
N ASN A 565 -6.33 -14.80 19.50
CA ASN A 565 -6.73 -15.72 18.45
C ASN A 565 -8.24 -16.02 18.56
N GLN A 566 -8.93 -15.99 17.41
CA GLN A 566 -10.40 -15.98 17.30
C GLN A 566 -11.13 -14.83 18.02
N SER A 567 -10.47 -13.71 18.35
CA SER A 567 -11.12 -12.57 19.04
C SER A 567 -12.39 -12.07 18.33
N HIS A 568 -12.33 -11.86 17.01
CA HIS A 568 -13.47 -11.52 16.16
C HIS A 568 -14.68 -12.45 16.37
N SER A 569 -14.51 -13.75 16.17
CA SER A 569 -15.61 -14.71 16.29
C SER A 569 -16.09 -14.87 17.74
N ARG A 570 -15.19 -14.74 18.72
CA ARG A 570 -15.51 -14.89 20.13
C ARG A 570 -16.45 -13.80 20.63
N GLU A 571 -16.12 -12.55 20.33
CA GLU A 571 -16.95 -11.43 20.73
C GLU A 571 -18.31 -11.48 20.05
N LEU A 572 -18.35 -11.81 18.75
CA LEU A 572 -19.62 -11.98 18.04
C LEU A 572 -20.49 -13.05 18.69
N ALA A 573 -19.92 -14.21 19.03
CA ALA A 573 -20.67 -15.29 19.69
C ALA A 573 -21.25 -14.85 21.05
N ILE A 574 -20.46 -14.15 21.88
CA ILE A 574 -20.89 -13.71 23.21
C ILE A 574 -21.88 -12.55 23.13
N MET A 575 -21.68 -11.62 22.21
CA MET A 575 -22.55 -10.46 22.05
C MET A 575 -23.87 -10.83 21.37
N ASN A 576 -23.88 -11.83 20.48
CA ASN A 576 -25.08 -12.26 19.75
C ASN A 576 -25.99 -13.24 20.52
N GLN A 577 -25.59 -13.67 21.71
CA GLN A 577 -26.37 -14.61 22.51
C GLN A 577 -27.68 -14.00 23.04
N GLN A 578 -28.65 -14.86 23.38
CA GLN A 578 -30.02 -14.45 23.74
C GLN A 578 -30.41 -14.68 25.22
N ASP A 579 -29.46 -14.97 26.12
CA ASP A 579 -29.72 -15.11 27.56
C ASP A 579 -30.03 -13.73 28.18
N PRO A 580 -31.25 -13.49 28.71
CA PRO A 580 -31.63 -12.20 29.27
C PRO A 580 -30.76 -11.76 30.44
N ARG A 581 -30.13 -12.72 31.16
CA ARG A 581 -29.27 -12.43 32.30
C ARG A 581 -28.01 -11.69 31.87
N LEU A 582 -27.40 -12.07 30.74
CA LEU A 582 -26.23 -11.37 30.16
C LEU A 582 -26.66 -10.15 29.33
N MET A 583 -27.71 -10.26 28.52
CA MET A 583 -28.19 -9.15 27.66
C MET A 583 -28.51 -7.86 28.45
N ARG A 584 -28.86 -7.98 29.73
CA ARG A 584 -29.10 -6.84 30.62
C ARG A 584 -27.87 -5.94 30.83
N TYR A 585 -26.67 -6.50 30.70
CA TYR A 585 -25.40 -5.86 31.03
C TYR A 585 -24.51 -5.57 29.82
N ILE A 586 -24.95 -5.87 28.60
CA ILE A 586 -24.24 -5.56 27.36
C ILE A 586 -25.06 -4.60 26.49
N PRO A 587 -24.45 -3.93 25.48
CA PRO A 587 -25.20 -3.23 24.45
C PRO A 587 -26.26 -4.11 23.78
N VAL A 588 -27.39 -3.53 23.42
CA VAL A 588 -28.40 -4.17 22.58
C VAL A 588 -27.78 -4.44 21.21
N VAL A 589 -27.66 -5.72 20.85
CA VAL A 589 -27.16 -6.15 19.54
C VAL A 589 -28.33 -6.32 18.59
N TYR A 590 -28.36 -5.51 17.53
CA TYR A 590 -29.38 -5.55 16.50
C TYR A 590 -29.11 -6.60 15.43
N GLY A 591 -27.85 -6.94 15.17
CA GLY A 591 -27.49 -8.00 14.24
C GLY A 591 -26.00 -8.21 14.14
N VAL A 592 -25.61 -9.28 13.47
CA VAL A 592 -24.20 -9.64 13.25
C VAL A 592 -23.96 -9.98 11.79
N ILE A 593 -22.75 -9.72 11.30
CA ILE A 593 -22.30 -10.18 9.98
C ILE A 593 -21.16 -11.16 10.23
N GLU A 594 -21.30 -12.40 9.80
CA GLU A 594 -20.25 -13.41 9.83
C GLU A 594 -20.11 -13.99 8.42
N ASN A 595 -19.04 -13.62 7.71
CA ASN A 595 -18.79 -14.09 6.37
C ASN A 595 -17.33 -14.53 6.23
N GLU A 596 -17.09 -15.82 6.47
CA GLU A 596 -15.77 -16.45 6.40
C GLU A 596 -15.12 -16.29 5.01
N ALA A 597 -15.91 -16.36 3.93
CA ALA A 597 -15.40 -16.24 2.56
C ALA A 597 -14.81 -14.84 2.25
N THR A 598 -15.29 -13.81 2.96
CA THR A 598 -14.77 -12.44 2.83
C THR A 598 -13.87 -12.02 3.99
N GLY A 599 -13.82 -12.81 5.06
CA GLY A 599 -13.25 -12.41 6.34
C GLY A 599 -14.02 -11.28 7.02
N THR A 600 -15.28 -11.00 6.65
CA THR A 600 -16.07 -9.91 7.23
C THR A 600 -16.76 -10.38 8.51
N TYR A 601 -16.37 -9.79 9.64
CA TYR A 601 -17.00 -9.99 10.94
C TYR A 601 -17.44 -8.63 11.49
N ALA A 602 -18.73 -8.49 11.79
CA ALA A 602 -19.28 -7.24 12.28
C ALA A 602 -20.36 -7.40 13.35
N LEU A 603 -20.38 -6.46 14.29
CA LEU A 603 -21.49 -6.25 15.22
C LEU A 603 -22.25 -4.98 14.84
N ILE A 604 -23.57 -5.07 14.78
CA ILE A 604 -24.47 -3.92 14.71
C ILE A 604 -25.13 -3.82 16.08
N GLU A 605 -24.67 -2.90 16.91
CA GLU A 605 -25.18 -2.70 18.28
C GLU A 605 -25.74 -1.29 18.48
N GLU A 606 -26.39 -1.04 19.60
CA GLU A 606 -26.82 0.32 19.96
C GLU A 606 -25.63 1.27 20.06
N LEU A 607 -25.81 2.48 19.54
CA LEU A 607 -24.85 3.54 19.78
C LEU A 607 -25.04 4.04 21.21
N LEU A 608 -24.14 3.66 22.12
CA LEU A 608 -24.15 4.13 23.50
C LEU A 608 -23.96 5.64 23.56
N HIS A 609 -24.87 6.34 24.23
CA HIS A 609 -24.82 7.77 24.49
C HIS A 609 -25.36 8.07 25.90
N ASP A 610 -25.00 9.21 26.48
CA ASP A 610 -25.44 9.67 27.81
C ASP A 610 -25.15 8.68 28.96
N MET A 611 -24.07 7.90 28.81
CA MET A 611 -23.62 6.93 29.79
C MET A 611 -22.78 7.60 30.88
N VAL A 612 -22.99 7.22 32.14
CA VAL A 612 -22.18 7.71 33.28
C VAL A 612 -20.80 7.03 33.24
N LEU A 613 -19.74 7.85 33.27
CA LEU A 613 -18.32 7.45 33.26
C LEU A 613 -17.87 6.61 32.04
N MET A 614 -18.45 6.86 30.86
CA MET A 614 -18.01 6.24 29.61
C MET A 614 -16.58 6.69 29.22
N ASN A 615 -15.74 5.74 28.81
CA ASN A 615 -14.35 5.95 28.39
C ASN A 615 -13.45 6.66 29.42
N ASN A 616 -13.69 6.44 30.71
CA ASN A 616 -13.04 7.15 31.82
C ASN A 616 -11.70 6.51 32.26
N ILE A 617 -10.91 5.91 31.37
CA ILE A 617 -9.68 5.18 31.77
C ILE A 617 -8.58 6.09 32.38
N ASN A 618 -8.52 7.35 31.94
CA ASN A 618 -7.60 8.35 32.49
C ASN A 618 -8.09 8.97 33.82
N LEU A 619 -9.29 8.59 34.29
CA LEU A 619 -9.91 9.08 35.53
C LEU A 619 -10.03 10.61 35.64
N GLU A 620 -10.38 11.28 34.53
CA GLU A 620 -10.65 12.75 34.56
C GLU A 620 -11.72 13.11 35.59
N THR A 621 -12.69 12.20 35.79
CA THR A 621 -13.61 12.20 36.93
C THR A 621 -13.38 10.92 37.73
N PRO A 622 -12.87 11.00 38.98
CA PRO A 622 -12.58 9.82 39.78
C PRO A 622 -13.83 8.96 40.04
N TRP A 623 -13.65 7.64 40.06
CA TRP A 623 -14.71 6.71 40.41
C TRP A 623 -15.02 6.78 41.91
N GLU A 624 -16.22 7.25 42.25
CA GLU A 624 -16.75 7.14 43.62
C GLU A 624 -17.11 5.69 43.99
N GLN A 625 -17.27 5.43 45.29
CA GLN A 625 -17.63 4.11 45.82
C GLN A 625 -18.89 3.53 45.17
N CYS A 626 -19.91 4.35 44.91
CA CYS A 626 -21.16 3.90 44.27
C CYS A 626 -20.95 3.34 42.85
N HIS A 627 -19.96 3.87 42.11
CA HIS A 627 -19.62 3.39 40.77
C HIS A 627 -18.92 2.02 40.83
N LEU A 628 -17.95 1.86 41.75
CA LEU A 628 -17.27 0.59 41.97
C LEU A 628 -18.26 -0.49 42.44
N GLU A 629 -19.12 -0.18 43.41
CA GLU A 629 -20.15 -1.11 43.85
C GLU A 629 -21.11 -1.50 42.72
N ALA A 630 -21.51 -0.56 41.86
CA ALA A 630 -22.38 -0.85 40.72
C ALA A 630 -21.69 -1.77 39.70
N ALA A 631 -20.39 -1.58 39.43
CA ALA A 631 -19.62 -2.45 38.56
C ALA A 631 -19.46 -3.85 39.16
N ILE A 632 -19.14 -3.94 40.46
CA ILE A 632 -18.96 -5.20 41.19
C ILE A 632 -20.26 -6.00 41.24
N ARG A 633 -21.40 -5.36 41.54
CA ARG A 633 -22.71 -6.01 41.53
C ARG A 633 -23.10 -6.49 40.14
N GLY A 634 -22.88 -5.65 39.12
CA GLY A 634 -23.17 -6.00 37.73
C GLY A 634 -22.33 -7.17 37.22
N VAL A 635 -21.03 -7.17 37.49
CA VAL A 635 -20.15 -8.27 37.06
C VAL A 635 -20.40 -9.55 37.87
N ALA A 636 -20.79 -9.44 39.15
CA ALA A 636 -21.23 -10.59 39.94
C ALA A 636 -22.50 -11.24 39.35
N ASP A 637 -23.47 -10.46 38.88
CA ASP A 637 -24.65 -10.99 38.18
C ASP A 637 -24.26 -11.76 36.90
N ILE A 638 -23.29 -11.26 36.13
CA ILE A 638 -22.76 -11.92 34.93
C ILE A 638 -22.05 -13.23 35.32
N HIS A 639 -21.12 -13.16 36.26
CA HIS A 639 -20.33 -14.31 36.72
C HIS A 639 -21.22 -15.43 37.28
N ALA A 640 -22.34 -15.08 37.93
CA ALA A 640 -23.27 -16.05 38.50
C ALA A 640 -23.94 -16.95 37.45
N ILE A 641 -24.05 -16.49 36.20
CA ILE A 641 -24.78 -17.19 35.13
C ILE A 641 -24.20 -18.58 34.90
N TRP A 642 -22.87 -18.70 34.92
CA TRP A 642 -22.13 -19.93 34.59
C TRP A 642 -21.05 -20.31 35.60
N LEU A 643 -21.17 -19.85 36.84
CA LEU A 643 -20.20 -20.20 37.89
C LEU A 643 -20.17 -21.72 38.10
N GLY A 644 -19.00 -22.33 37.87
CA GLY A 644 -18.79 -23.77 37.95
C GLY A 644 -19.41 -24.58 36.81
N GLN A 645 -19.82 -23.93 35.70
CA GLN A 645 -20.50 -24.56 34.56
C GLN A 645 -19.64 -24.47 33.28
N GLU A 646 -18.36 -24.84 33.40
CA GLU A 646 -17.38 -24.72 32.31
C GLU A 646 -17.73 -25.58 31.09
N GLU A 647 -18.30 -26.76 31.30
CA GLU A 647 -18.75 -27.63 30.21
C GLU A 647 -19.87 -26.98 29.40
N GLU A 648 -20.84 -26.34 30.07
CA GLU A 648 -21.91 -25.59 29.39
C GLU A 648 -21.34 -24.39 28.64
N LEU A 649 -20.43 -23.64 29.25
CA LEU A 649 -19.78 -22.49 28.62
C LEU A 649 -19.01 -22.88 27.36
N THR A 650 -18.21 -23.95 27.43
CA THR A 650 -17.41 -24.42 26.31
C THR A 650 -18.29 -24.95 25.19
N TRP A 651 -19.41 -25.59 25.52
CA TRP A 651 -20.39 -26.03 24.54
C TRP A 651 -21.12 -24.85 23.87
N LYS A 652 -21.51 -23.85 24.67
CA LYS A 652 -22.24 -22.67 24.20
C LYS A 652 -21.36 -21.73 23.38
N PHE A 653 -20.10 -21.58 23.77
CA PHE A 653 -19.12 -20.68 23.18
C PHE A 653 -17.82 -21.44 22.85
N PRO A 654 -17.80 -22.27 21.80
CA PRO A 654 -16.62 -23.04 21.40
C PRO A 654 -15.43 -22.17 20.98
N GLN A 655 -15.63 -20.87 20.75
CA GLN A 655 -14.62 -19.87 20.42
C GLN A 655 -13.79 -19.41 21.64
N LEU A 656 -14.19 -19.79 22.86
CA LEU A 656 -13.44 -19.44 24.07
C LEU A 656 -12.11 -20.20 24.11
N GLN A 657 -11.03 -19.45 24.31
CA GLN A 657 -9.74 -20.03 24.60
C GLN A 657 -9.57 -20.17 26.10
N ILE A 658 -9.52 -21.41 26.59
CA ILE A 658 -9.49 -21.70 28.03
C ILE A 658 -8.04 -21.99 28.46
N PRO A 659 -7.40 -21.08 29.21
CA PRO A 659 -6.08 -21.35 29.76
C PRO A 659 -6.14 -22.46 30.81
N ASN A 660 -5.05 -23.21 30.90
CA ASN A 660 -4.83 -24.27 31.87
C ASN A 660 -3.36 -24.26 32.33
N ALA A 661 -3.04 -25.01 33.38
CA ALA A 661 -1.71 -25.03 33.98
C ALA A 661 -0.61 -25.42 32.96
N ASP A 662 -0.91 -26.33 32.03
CA ASP A 662 0.05 -26.79 31.03
C ASP A 662 0.33 -25.71 29.97
N THR A 663 -0.70 -25.10 29.40
CA THR A 663 -0.60 -24.03 28.40
C THR A 663 0.12 -22.81 28.96
N VAL A 664 -0.25 -22.39 30.17
CA VAL A 664 0.40 -21.25 30.84
C VAL A 664 1.87 -21.54 31.16
N SER A 665 2.18 -22.77 31.59
CA SER A 665 3.56 -23.22 31.84
C SER A 665 4.40 -23.29 30.56
N GLN A 666 3.82 -23.73 29.44
CA GLN A 666 4.52 -23.74 28.13
C GLN A 666 4.93 -22.34 27.69
N MET A 667 4.11 -21.33 27.98
CA MET A 667 4.39 -19.91 27.67
C MET A 667 5.36 -19.24 28.65
N LYS A 668 5.91 -19.96 29.64
CA LYS A 668 6.91 -19.44 30.58
C LYS A 668 8.03 -18.60 29.92
N PRO A 669 8.67 -19.04 28.82
CA PRO A 669 9.71 -18.24 28.17
C PRO A 669 9.23 -16.87 27.70
N LEU A 670 7.97 -16.77 27.26
CA LEU A 670 7.34 -15.52 26.86
C LEU A 670 7.20 -14.58 28.05
N TRP A 671 6.62 -15.06 29.16
CA TRP A 671 6.42 -14.25 30.37
C TRP A 671 7.75 -13.78 30.96
N GLN A 672 8.76 -14.65 31.00
CA GLN A 672 10.10 -14.27 31.46
C GLN A 672 10.70 -13.15 30.62
N LYS A 673 10.60 -13.25 29.28
CA LYS A 673 11.13 -12.23 28.36
C LYS A 673 10.36 -10.92 28.43
N LEU A 674 9.04 -10.98 28.54
CA LEU A 674 8.19 -9.82 28.76
C LEU A 674 8.55 -9.10 30.08
N GLY A 675 8.70 -9.84 31.18
CA GLY A 675 9.13 -9.27 32.46
C GLY A 675 10.54 -8.64 32.39
N ASN A 676 11.49 -9.28 31.69
CA ASN A 676 12.83 -8.72 31.48
C ASN A 676 12.77 -7.41 30.67
N PHE A 677 11.97 -7.39 29.60
CA PHE A 677 11.78 -6.21 28.77
C PHE A 677 11.25 -5.03 29.58
N ILE A 678 10.19 -5.23 30.39
CA ILE A 678 9.61 -4.16 31.20
C ILE A 678 10.64 -3.66 32.22
N HIS A 679 11.37 -4.57 32.88
CA HIS A 679 12.37 -4.18 33.88
C HIS A 679 13.49 -3.33 33.28
N GLN A 680 13.92 -3.67 32.07
CA GLN A 680 14.97 -2.94 31.35
C GLN A 680 14.48 -1.59 30.81
N THR A 681 13.21 -1.52 30.37
CA THR A 681 12.66 -0.36 29.67
C THR A 681 12.04 0.66 30.62
N PHE A 682 11.42 0.19 31.71
CA PHE A 682 10.70 1.00 32.70
C PHE A 682 11.14 0.66 34.13
N PRO A 683 12.43 0.78 34.48
CA PRO A 683 12.95 0.40 35.81
C PRO A 683 12.30 1.16 36.98
N GLU A 684 11.74 2.34 36.73
CA GLU A 684 10.97 3.15 37.68
C GLU A 684 9.57 2.58 37.95
N LEU A 685 8.92 1.99 36.93
CA LEU A 685 7.59 1.37 37.05
C LEU A 685 7.66 -0.11 37.41
N PHE A 686 8.80 -0.77 37.18
CA PHE A 686 9.01 -2.18 37.48
C PHE A 686 10.39 -2.43 38.08
N THR A 687 10.44 -2.34 39.42
CA THR A 687 11.69 -2.34 40.18
C THR A 687 12.41 -3.69 40.13
N THR A 688 13.69 -3.74 40.48
CA THR A 688 14.45 -5.00 40.54
C THR A 688 13.85 -6.01 41.53
N GLU A 689 13.23 -5.55 42.62
CA GLU A 689 12.55 -6.42 43.58
C GLU A 689 11.26 -7.01 42.99
N GLU A 690 10.45 -6.16 42.34
CA GLU A 690 9.25 -6.60 41.61
C GLU A 690 9.58 -7.56 40.48
N HIS A 691 10.64 -7.30 39.72
CA HIS A 691 11.10 -8.19 38.66
C HIS A 691 11.45 -9.57 39.22
N LYS A 692 12.18 -9.64 40.34
CA LYS A 692 12.50 -10.93 40.99
C LYS A 692 11.25 -11.67 41.46
N ASP A 693 10.30 -10.96 42.06
CA ASP A 693 9.04 -11.56 42.50
C ASP A 693 8.20 -12.03 41.31
N PHE A 694 8.10 -11.23 40.26
CA PHE A 694 7.45 -11.62 39.01
C PHE A 694 8.08 -12.88 38.41
N GLN A 695 9.41 -12.96 38.35
CA GLN A 695 10.11 -14.16 37.87
C GLN A 695 9.81 -15.37 38.75
N HIS A 696 9.70 -15.19 40.07
CA HIS A 696 9.30 -16.26 40.99
C HIS A 696 7.88 -16.77 40.70
N TRP A 697 6.92 -15.88 40.46
CA TRP A 697 5.56 -16.26 40.07
C TRP A 697 5.50 -16.96 38.72
N VAL A 698 6.26 -16.47 37.73
CA VAL A 698 6.41 -17.12 36.41
C VAL A 698 7.04 -18.50 36.53
N ASP A 699 8.07 -18.65 37.37
CA ASP A 699 8.76 -19.92 37.56
C ASP A 699 7.87 -21.00 38.19
N ASN A 700 6.91 -20.57 39.02
CA ASN A 700 5.97 -21.44 39.72
C ASN A 700 4.56 -21.47 39.09
N ALA A 701 4.39 -20.90 37.88
CA ALA A 701 3.13 -20.80 37.15
C ALA A 701 2.32 -22.10 37.15
N SER A 702 2.96 -23.22 36.82
CA SER A 702 2.29 -24.53 36.74
C SER A 702 1.71 -25.04 38.07
N THR A 703 2.23 -24.58 39.21
CA THR A 703 1.77 -25.01 40.54
C THR A 703 0.53 -24.22 40.95
N TRP A 704 0.60 -22.89 40.91
CA TRP A 704 -0.50 -22.06 41.37
C TRP A 704 -1.66 -22.01 40.36
N TRP A 705 -1.41 -22.23 39.06
CA TRP A 705 -2.51 -22.41 38.10
C TRP A 705 -3.35 -23.67 38.37
N LYS A 706 -2.77 -24.73 38.94
CA LYS A 706 -3.55 -25.91 39.36
C LYS A 706 -4.49 -25.59 40.53
N GLU A 707 -4.16 -24.59 41.35
CA GLU A 707 -5.09 -24.09 42.37
C GLU A 707 -6.26 -23.36 41.70
N ILE A 708 -5.99 -22.53 40.67
CA ILE A 708 -7.03 -21.86 39.88
C ILE A 708 -8.00 -22.87 39.25
N GLU A 709 -7.49 -23.96 38.67
CA GLU A 709 -8.30 -25.02 38.05
C GLU A 709 -9.19 -25.80 39.03
N GLN A 710 -8.86 -25.78 40.32
CA GLN A 710 -9.66 -26.43 41.37
C GLN A 710 -10.75 -25.54 41.94
N MET A 711 -10.74 -24.24 41.62
CA MET A 711 -11.73 -23.27 42.08
C MET A 711 -12.85 -23.11 41.03
N PRO A 712 -14.06 -22.71 41.44
CA PRO A 712 -15.15 -22.45 40.50
C PRO A 712 -14.79 -21.30 39.54
N ARG A 713 -14.75 -21.60 38.24
CA ARG A 713 -14.55 -20.62 37.17
C ARG A 713 -15.86 -20.28 36.47
N THR A 714 -15.87 -19.17 35.76
CA THR A 714 -17.03 -18.67 35.00
C THR A 714 -16.55 -17.92 33.76
N LEU A 715 -17.49 -17.44 32.96
CA LEU A 715 -17.20 -16.49 31.89
C LEU A 715 -16.80 -15.16 32.51
N ILE A 716 -15.55 -14.75 32.25
CA ILE A 716 -15.07 -13.41 32.58
C ILE A 716 -15.01 -12.55 31.32
N HIS A 717 -15.08 -11.23 31.48
CA HIS A 717 -14.88 -10.28 30.41
C HIS A 717 -13.42 -10.27 29.92
N GLY A 718 -12.44 -10.41 30.83
CA GLY A 718 -11.02 -10.52 30.48
C GLY A 718 -10.33 -9.20 30.11
N ASP A 719 -11.08 -8.10 30.06
CA ASP A 719 -10.58 -6.72 29.90
C ASP A 719 -11.50 -5.73 30.65
N PHE A 720 -11.90 -6.11 31.89
CA PHE A 720 -12.93 -5.42 32.66
C PHE A 720 -12.39 -4.16 33.36
N ASN A 721 -12.18 -3.11 32.57
CA ASN A 721 -11.63 -1.83 33.02
C ASN A 721 -12.44 -0.63 32.46
N PRO A 722 -12.24 0.61 32.96
CA PRO A 722 -13.06 1.78 32.61
C PRO A 722 -13.07 2.20 31.13
N ARG A 723 -12.30 1.55 30.24
CA ARG A 723 -12.40 1.70 28.78
C ARG A 723 -13.59 0.94 28.19
N ASN A 724 -13.96 -0.18 28.81
CA ASN A 724 -14.88 -1.16 28.25
C ASN A 724 -16.21 -1.24 29.02
N ILE A 725 -16.37 -0.42 30.06
CA ILE A 725 -17.55 -0.40 30.90
C ILE A 725 -18.01 1.03 31.18
N ALA A 726 -19.32 1.19 31.35
CA ALA A 726 -19.95 2.41 31.82
C ALA A 726 -21.27 2.07 32.52
N PHE A 727 -22.00 3.09 32.95
CA PHE A 727 -23.26 2.89 33.67
C PHE A 727 -24.43 3.58 32.99
N ARG A 728 -25.56 2.86 32.91
CA ARG A 728 -26.86 3.44 32.61
C ARG A 728 -27.45 4.02 33.88
N GLN A 729 -27.90 5.27 33.81
CA GLN A 729 -28.67 5.88 34.89
C GLN A 729 -30.08 5.27 34.91
N GLN A 730 -30.48 4.70 36.05
CA GLN A 730 -31.84 4.23 36.32
C GLN A 730 -32.43 4.96 37.52
N GLU A 731 -33.76 4.90 37.69
CA GLU A 731 -34.44 5.46 38.88
C GLU A 731 -33.93 4.86 40.19
N THR A 732 -33.53 3.57 40.16
CA THR A 732 -33.07 2.81 41.33
C THR A 732 -31.54 2.81 41.50
N GLY A 733 -30.79 3.55 40.69
CA GLY A 733 -29.32 3.63 40.76
C GLY A 733 -28.62 3.40 39.42
N LEU A 734 -27.33 3.06 39.49
CA LEU A 734 -26.49 2.80 38.32
C LEU A 734 -26.54 1.33 37.90
N ARG A 735 -26.63 1.06 36.61
CA ARG A 735 -26.55 -0.29 36.04
C ARG A 735 -25.37 -0.42 35.09
N LEU A 736 -24.52 -1.42 35.34
CA LEU A 736 -23.38 -1.76 34.47
C LEU A 736 -23.82 -2.00 33.02
N CYS A 737 -23.01 -1.50 32.09
CA CYS A 737 -23.01 -1.87 30.69
C CYS A 737 -21.56 -2.11 30.25
N ALA A 738 -21.25 -3.31 29.79
CA ALA A 738 -19.93 -3.75 29.38
C ALA A 738 -19.89 -4.14 27.90
N TRP A 739 -18.89 -3.68 27.15
CA TRP A 739 -18.68 -3.94 25.73
C TRP A 739 -17.23 -4.37 25.47
N ASP A 740 -16.91 -4.83 24.26
CA ASP A 740 -15.56 -5.30 23.89
C ASP A 740 -15.19 -6.65 24.55
N TRP A 741 -16.04 -7.67 24.36
CA TRP A 741 -15.87 -9.03 24.91
C TRP A 741 -14.82 -9.88 24.17
N GLU A 742 -13.91 -9.25 23.44
CA GLU A 742 -12.94 -9.88 22.54
C GLU A 742 -11.90 -10.75 23.27
N LEU A 743 -11.63 -10.45 24.54
CA LEU A 743 -10.67 -11.18 25.40
C LEU A 743 -11.32 -12.06 26.45
N SER A 744 -12.62 -12.23 26.37
CA SER A 744 -13.38 -13.10 27.26
C SER A 744 -12.83 -14.54 27.26
N THR A 745 -12.93 -15.19 28.42
CA THR A 745 -12.45 -16.56 28.64
C THR A 745 -13.11 -17.17 29.87
N VAL A 746 -12.83 -18.44 30.13
CA VAL A 746 -13.18 -19.12 31.38
C VAL A 746 -12.06 -18.90 32.39
N HIS A 747 -12.35 -18.23 33.50
CA HIS A 747 -11.39 -17.98 34.56
C HIS A 747 -12.08 -17.80 35.93
N LEU A 748 -11.29 -17.62 36.98
CA LEU A 748 -11.76 -17.12 38.27
C LEU A 748 -12.51 -15.79 38.09
N PRO A 749 -13.72 -15.65 38.66
CA PRO A 749 -14.47 -14.38 38.62
C PRO A 749 -13.71 -13.21 39.26
N GLN A 750 -12.79 -13.48 40.20
CA GLN A 750 -11.95 -12.45 40.80
C GLN A 750 -10.99 -11.78 39.81
N ARG A 751 -10.78 -12.35 38.61
CA ARG A 751 -9.88 -11.79 37.59
C ARG A 751 -10.39 -10.47 37.02
N ASP A 752 -11.69 -10.35 36.78
CA ASP A 752 -12.31 -9.08 36.37
C ASP A 752 -12.32 -8.07 37.53
N LEU A 753 -12.51 -8.54 38.78
CA LEU A 753 -12.41 -7.67 39.96
C LEU A 753 -11.00 -7.11 40.13
N ALA A 754 -9.96 -7.95 40.02
CA ALA A 754 -8.56 -7.52 40.13
C ALA A 754 -8.23 -6.46 39.08
N GLU A 755 -8.74 -6.62 37.85
CA GLU A 755 -8.55 -5.64 36.78
C GLU A 755 -9.30 -4.33 37.05
N LEU A 756 -10.57 -4.41 37.44
CA LEU A 756 -11.35 -3.23 37.81
C LEU A 756 -10.63 -2.40 38.87
N LEU A 757 -10.16 -3.05 39.94
CA LEU A 757 -9.49 -2.38 41.05
C LEU A 757 -8.13 -1.80 40.62
N ALA A 758 -7.33 -2.54 39.84
CA ALA A 758 -6.04 -2.06 39.34
C ALA A 758 -6.17 -0.81 38.45
N PHE A 759 -7.24 -0.72 37.66
CA PHE A 759 -7.46 0.39 36.73
C PHE A 759 -8.30 1.53 37.31
N SER A 760 -9.06 1.32 38.40
CA SER A 760 -10.02 2.33 38.89
C SER A 760 -9.67 2.92 40.25
N LEU A 761 -8.85 2.25 41.06
CA LEU A 761 -8.42 2.79 42.35
C LEU A 761 -7.30 3.82 42.23
N ASP A 762 -7.15 4.62 43.30
CA ASP A 762 -5.99 5.48 43.52
C ASP A 762 -4.85 4.66 44.17
N PRO A 763 -3.57 4.84 43.76
CA PRO A 763 -2.42 4.21 44.40
C PRO A 763 -2.28 4.45 45.92
N GLN A 764 -2.97 5.45 46.48
CA GLN A 764 -3.02 5.77 47.92
C GLN A 764 -4.29 5.28 48.61
N SER A 765 -5.05 4.37 47.99
CA SER A 765 -6.23 3.77 48.62
C SER A 765 -5.87 3.00 49.89
N ASP A 766 -6.86 2.73 50.74
CA ASP A 766 -6.66 1.98 52.00
C ASP A 766 -6.95 0.48 51.79
N ALA A 767 -6.24 -0.39 52.52
CA ALA A 767 -6.38 -1.84 52.45
C ALA A 767 -7.80 -2.30 52.82
N ASP A 768 -8.44 -1.61 53.77
CA ASP A 768 -9.83 -1.89 54.18
C ASP A 768 -10.82 -1.72 53.03
N LYS A 769 -10.57 -0.80 52.09
CA LYS A 769 -11.43 -0.63 50.90
C LYS A 769 -11.29 -1.79 49.94
N VAL A 770 -10.09 -2.31 49.74
CA VAL A 770 -9.85 -3.47 48.87
C VAL A 770 -10.50 -4.70 49.46
N ALA A 771 -10.31 -4.95 50.75
CA ALA A 771 -10.97 -6.04 51.47
C ALA A 771 -12.51 -5.94 51.38
N TYR A 772 -13.06 -4.74 51.52
CA TYR A 772 -14.48 -4.48 51.34
C TYR A 772 -14.97 -4.88 49.94
N TYR A 773 -14.27 -4.49 48.87
CA TYR A 773 -14.68 -4.81 47.50
C TYR A 773 -14.54 -6.30 47.15
N ILE A 774 -13.50 -6.98 47.68
CA ILE A 774 -13.34 -8.43 47.55
C ILE A 774 -14.53 -9.15 48.21
N GLU A 775 -14.89 -8.73 49.43
CA GLU A 775 -16.01 -9.34 50.16
C GLU A 775 -17.36 -9.00 49.53
N LEU A 776 -17.54 -7.77 49.04
CA LEU A 776 -18.75 -7.38 48.31
C LEU A 776 -18.95 -8.27 47.08
N HIS A 777 -17.91 -8.48 46.28
CA HIS A 777 -17.99 -9.35 45.11
C HIS A 777 -18.35 -10.79 45.47
N ARG A 778 -17.77 -11.33 46.55
CA ARG A 778 -18.09 -12.67 47.08
C ARG A 778 -19.55 -12.79 47.48
N VAL A 779 -20.03 -11.86 48.30
CA VAL A 779 -21.38 -11.88 48.87
C VAL A 779 -22.42 -11.74 47.77
N GLU A 780 -22.22 -10.80 46.83
CA GLU A 780 -23.11 -10.64 45.69
C GLU A 780 -23.12 -11.91 44.84
N LEU A 781 -21.95 -12.48 44.52
CA LEU A 781 -21.89 -13.69 43.69
C LEU A 781 -22.52 -14.91 44.39
N GLU A 782 -22.29 -15.11 45.69
CA GLU A 782 -22.91 -16.17 46.49
C GLU A 782 -24.44 -16.05 46.48
N GLN A 783 -24.97 -14.84 46.66
CA GLN A 783 -26.42 -14.59 46.62
C GLN A 783 -27.03 -14.86 45.24
N LYS A 784 -26.33 -14.50 44.16
CA LYS A 784 -26.86 -14.63 42.78
C LYS A 784 -26.71 -16.03 42.21
N SER A 785 -25.61 -16.72 42.52
CA SER A 785 -25.34 -18.08 42.05
C SER A 785 -26.02 -19.15 42.92
N GLY A 786 -26.30 -18.84 44.19
CA GLY A 786 -26.76 -19.81 45.18
C GLY A 786 -25.67 -20.79 45.63
N ILE A 787 -24.41 -20.55 45.26
CA ILE A 787 -23.25 -21.37 45.65
C ILE A 787 -22.60 -20.73 46.88
N SER A 788 -22.41 -21.52 47.95
CA SER A 788 -21.68 -21.06 49.14
C SER A 788 -20.20 -20.85 48.81
N LEU A 789 -19.67 -19.66 49.08
CA LEU A 789 -18.28 -19.28 48.77
C LEU A 789 -17.52 -19.00 50.06
N ASP A 790 -16.55 -19.87 50.40
CA ASP A 790 -15.74 -19.68 51.60
C ASP A 790 -14.88 -18.39 51.50
N PRO A 791 -14.93 -17.47 52.49
CA PRO A 791 -14.20 -16.20 52.43
C PRO A 791 -12.67 -16.34 52.30
N ILE A 792 -12.07 -17.37 52.92
CA ILE A 792 -10.62 -17.59 52.89
C ILE A 792 -10.21 -18.08 51.51
N ILE A 793 -10.93 -19.07 50.97
CA ILE A 793 -10.69 -19.57 49.60
C ILE A 793 -10.94 -18.45 48.57
N TRP A 794 -11.96 -17.63 48.79
CA TRP A 794 -12.27 -16.51 47.90
C TRP A 794 -11.15 -15.47 47.82
N HIS A 795 -10.60 -15.11 48.97
CA HIS A 795 -9.48 -14.19 49.07
C HIS A 795 -8.22 -14.77 48.40
N ARG A 796 -7.96 -16.07 48.58
CA ARG A 796 -6.88 -16.77 47.85
C ARG A 796 -7.11 -16.74 46.34
N GLY A 797 -8.34 -16.93 45.88
CA GLY A 797 -8.71 -16.79 44.47
C GLY A 797 -8.44 -15.38 43.92
N TYR A 798 -8.68 -14.33 44.71
CA TYR A 798 -8.34 -12.95 44.32
C TYR A 798 -6.83 -12.74 44.18
N GLU A 799 -6.03 -13.23 45.14
CA GLU A 799 -4.57 -13.19 45.04
C GLU A 799 -4.07 -13.87 43.76
N LEU A 800 -4.53 -15.10 43.48
CA LEU A 800 -4.15 -15.84 42.28
C LEU A 800 -4.55 -15.09 41.01
N ALA A 801 -5.75 -14.52 40.97
CA ALA A 801 -6.24 -13.76 39.83
C ALA A 801 -5.49 -12.44 39.60
N LEU A 802 -5.08 -11.77 40.68
CA LEU A 802 -4.26 -10.55 40.62
C LEU A 802 -2.85 -10.84 40.09
N HIS A 803 -2.22 -11.93 40.54
CA HIS A 803 -0.92 -12.35 40.04
C HIS A 803 -0.99 -12.83 38.58
N ASP A 804 -2.09 -13.48 38.19
CA ASP A 804 -2.34 -13.84 36.79
C ASP A 804 -2.51 -12.60 35.88
N LEU A 805 -3.27 -11.58 36.31
CA LEU A 805 -3.36 -10.27 35.64
C LEU A 805 -1.96 -9.66 35.47
N TRP A 806 -1.18 -9.61 36.56
CA TRP A 806 0.17 -9.06 36.56
C TRP A 806 1.10 -9.81 35.61
N MET A 807 0.99 -11.14 35.52
CA MET A 807 1.83 -11.98 34.68
C MET A 807 1.46 -11.96 33.20
N ARG A 808 0.18 -12.18 32.86
CA ARG A 808 -0.22 -12.46 31.46
C ARG A 808 -0.68 -11.23 30.69
N ARG A 809 -1.26 -10.23 31.37
CA ARG A 809 -1.96 -9.12 30.70
C ARG A 809 -1.19 -7.80 30.80
N ILE A 810 -0.73 -7.43 32.00
CA ILE A 810 -0.01 -6.18 32.23
C ILE A 810 1.24 -6.05 31.35
N PRO A 811 2.01 -7.13 31.08
CA PRO A 811 3.14 -7.02 30.18
C PRO A 811 2.80 -6.69 28.73
N LEU A 812 1.64 -7.13 28.24
CA LEU A 812 1.15 -6.77 26.91
C LEU A 812 0.78 -5.28 26.85
N TYR A 813 0.15 -4.76 27.90
CA TYR A 813 -0.10 -3.32 28.05
C TYR A 813 1.19 -2.50 28.08
N MET A 814 2.21 -2.93 28.85
CA MET A 814 3.50 -2.25 28.92
C MET A 814 4.26 -2.29 27.59
N MET A 815 4.18 -3.41 26.87
CA MET A 815 4.76 -3.54 25.53
C MET A 815 4.10 -2.57 24.55
N ALA A 816 2.78 -2.48 24.55
CA ALA A 816 2.09 -1.51 23.70
C ALA A 816 2.31 -0.06 24.17
N HIS A 817 2.41 0.20 25.48
CA HIS A 817 2.75 1.51 26.05
C HIS A 817 4.12 2.02 25.57
N ASN A 818 5.11 1.14 25.41
CA ASN A 818 6.42 1.50 24.85
C ASN A 818 6.35 2.09 23.44
N VAL A 819 5.34 1.69 22.65
CA VAL A 819 5.16 2.15 21.27
C VAL A 819 4.15 3.29 21.17
N VAL A 820 3.03 3.19 21.90
CA VAL A 820 1.87 4.09 21.76
C VAL A 820 1.83 5.19 22.85
N GLY A 821 2.38 4.93 24.04
CA GLY A 821 2.42 5.91 25.14
C GLY A 821 1.09 6.10 25.87
N TYR A 822 0.54 5.05 26.49
CA TYR A 822 -0.69 5.13 27.31
C TYR A 822 -0.56 6.00 28.57
N PRO A 823 -1.32 7.10 28.71
CA PRO A 823 -1.23 8.00 29.86
C PRO A 823 -1.63 7.36 31.19
N PHE A 824 -2.55 6.38 31.18
CA PHE A 824 -3.04 5.72 32.38
C PHE A 824 -2.08 4.67 32.96
N MET A 825 -1.04 4.27 32.22
CA MET A 825 -0.26 3.09 32.55
C MET A 825 0.58 3.26 33.82
N GLU A 826 1.17 4.44 34.02
CA GLU A 826 1.96 4.73 35.23
C GLU A 826 1.10 4.63 36.51
N ARG A 827 -0.10 5.20 36.50
CA ARG A 827 -1.06 5.11 37.63
C ARG A 827 -1.47 3.66 37.87
N THR A 828 -1.77 2.93 36.81
CA THR A 828 -2.19 1.53 36.87
C THR A 828 -1.08 0.66 37.45
N MET A 829 0.18 0.85 37.02
CA MET A 829 1.35 0.14 37.57
C MET A 829 1.56 0.43 39.06
N LYS A 830 1.43 1.70 39.48
CA LYS A 830 1.53 2.08 40.90
C LYS A 830 0.42 1.43 41.75
N THR A 831 -0.80 1.43 41.25
CA THR A 831 -1.96 0.81 41.91
C THR A 831 -1.79 -0.70 42.00
N LEU A 832 -1.41 -1.35 40.90
CA LEU A 832 -1.16 -2.79 40.84
C LEU A 832 -0.05 -3.22 41.80
N ARG A 833 1.06 -2.48 41.84
CA ARG A 833 2.17 -2.72 42.79
C ARG A 833 1.68 -2.68 44.23
N TRP A 834 0.86 -1.68 44.55
CA TRP A 834 0.26 -1.57 45.89
C TRP A 834 -0.68 -2.74 46.18
N LEU A 835 -1.57 -3.11 45.25
CA LEU A 835 -2.47 -4.27 45.42
C LEU A 835 -1.70 -5.58 45.63
N ILE A 836 -0.61 -5.80 44.89
CA ILE A 836 0.27 -6.97 45.07
C ILE A 836 0.96 -6.93 46.44
N SER A 837 1.32 -5.75 46.96
CA SER A 837 1.91 -5.66 48.29
C SER A 837 0.96 -6.09 49.41
N LEU A 838 -0.36 -5.96 49.20
CA LEU A 838 -1.38 -6.38 50.17
C LEU A 838 -1.53 -7.89 50.26
N THR A 839 -1.14 -8.64 49.22
CA THR A 839 -1.23 -10.12 49.24
C THR A 839 -0.04 -10.78 49.95
N ARG A 840 0.97 -10.01 50.35
CA ARG A 840 2.21 -10.50 50.99
C ARG A 840 2.14 -10.59 52.53
N ASN A 841 1.07 -10.09 53.16
CA ASN A 841 0.95 -9.95 54.61
C ASN A 841 0.01 -10.98 55.25
#